data_AF-A0A1M6UNZ0-F1
#
_entry.id   AF-A0A1M6UNZ0-F1
#
_cell.length_a   1.000
_cell.length_b   1.000
_cell.length_c   1.000
_cell.angle_alpha   90.00
_cell.angle_beta   90.00
_cell.angle_gamma   90.00
#
_symmetry.space_group_name_H-M   'P 1'
#
loop_
_entity.id
_entity.type
_entity.pdbx_description
1 polymer ?
#
loop_
_entity_poly.entity_id
_entity_poly.type
_entity_poly.pdbx_seq_one_letter_code
_entity_poly.pdbx_strand_id
1 'polypeptide(L)'
;MWGLLLGLWLSAANPAVDSLEQWLQQGVALLPQHPAKAEVILQRVVQRDSGYVSPQHGAALYWLGQSRWIQRDTQAALALWERGLNLLARHGQVDVRMAEAYMRGVFIARDRTRYARGAQVYQQLLALLDQPLDDATYQLLEPHLTALSWILPPAMRARPAVAAVLTGQPASGAGSLLLAWWRSQDPLPATRRNERLEEHLERVGYALTHFVDPDKGFDDRARIYVRLGPPWRRVRLSVSSPWLRRKVFARMPTLMEIQFPRGEFWVYRHINGDAQYVFVSRDNQPYRLGTSFDLLPSWLLTGIGATTRGQEKARAAIRILAELYGQLATNHPLFGLRYQDLATYAVWLDELELAEETANWVRLRTQVTDLPDELDPETQRRLNMAEMMGVPIMGGVRYPGLGLADEQPHQFALRMIQEGKLEEEEAIMRREEQVPRVYSNLFEEVEPLPVSVRLARFLDPDGTTRTRLYWSASNKALQPGKQAQKRLKETGMVGADFLVTTTLAQRDEAYRTRTLHVRRQQVWQEDLYAEGIVDPVLLEARGDTGLYHLVLQISQFALDRTTQPPRPGPLLKITSIRFDSLHALNSDPATLEMSDLLPLWYDPSVSDTLPGLPYPFPRLNQEVPLALYFEIYHLTFGTNDRTRYEVSYEVRRRTDGGLLRRDRTVQTTSRTVYEGTSRTAREYIVLDLQEWKRVRSVEVVVRVRDLVSGQEVARTIRFEITTS
;
A
#
# COMPACT_ATOMS: atom_id res chain seq x y z
N MET A 1 27.77 -80.00 2.62
CA MET A 1 28.38 -79.60 3.91
C MET A 1 28.84 -78.15 3.80
N TRP A 2 28.20 -77.28 4.58
CA TRP A 2 28.70 -76.03 5.19
C TRP A 2 29.25 -74.87 4.32
N GLY A 3 28.32 -73.96 4.01
CA GLY A 3 28.32 -72.49 4.16
C GLY A 3 29.61 -71.65 4.28
N LEU A 4 29.62 -70.51 3.57
CA LEU A 4 29.45 -69.19 4.21
C LEU A 4 29.16 -68.08 3.18
N LEU A 5 28.13 -67.31 3.51
CA LEU A 5 27.66 -66.08 2.89
C LEU A 5 28.62 -64.92 3.18
N LEU A 6 28.90 -64.10 2.16
CA LEU A 6 29.10 -62.66 2.31
C LEU A 6 28.64 -62.00 1.01
N GLY A 7 27.38 -61.56 1.02
CA GLY A 7 26.79 -60.77 -0.05
C GLY A 7 27.35 -59.35 -0.01
N LEU A 8 28.25 -59.04 -0.95
CA LEU A 8 28.59 -57.68 -1.32
C LEU A 8 27.57 -57.21 -2.36
N TRP A 9 26.63 -56.38 -1.92
CA TRP A 9 25.84 -55.54 -2.80
C TRP A 9 26.77 -54.54 -3.50
N LEU A 10 27.32 -54.94 -4.64
CA LEU A 10 27.97 -54.03 -5.58
C LEU A 10 26.87 -53.23 -6.29
N SER A 11 26.69 -52.00 -5.85
CA SER A 11 26.01 -50.95 -6.62
C SER A 11 26.76 -50.77 -7.95
N ALA A 12 26.23 -51.31 -9.03
CA ALA A 12 26.70 -51.01 -10.38
C ALA A 12 26.37 -49.54 -10.71
N ALA A 13 27.37 -48.65 -10.63
CA ALA A 13 27.25 -47.28 -11.10
C ALA A 13 27.05 -47.26 -12.64
N ASN A 14 26.13 -46.44 -13.12
CA ASN A 14 25.71 -46.38 -14.51
C ASN A 14 26.56 -45.30 -15.25
N PRO A 15 27.47 -45.66 -16.17
CA PRO A 15 28.47 -44.74 -16.75
C PRO A 15 27.86 -43.54 -17.50
N ALA A 16 26.60 -43.62 -17.92
CA ALA A 16 25.88 -42.51 -18.53
C ALA A 16 25.55 -41.37 -17.54
N VAL A 17 25.28 -41.70 -16.26
CA VAL A 17 24.95 -40.71 -15.22
C VAL A 17 26.20 -39.94 -14.79
N ASP A 18 27.33 -40.63 -14.64
CA ASP A 18 28.61 -40.00 -14.29
C ASP A 18 29.06 -38.97 -15.35
N SER A 19 28.73 -39.20 -16.62
CA SER A 19 29.02 -38.25 -17.70
C SER A 19 28.19 -36.97 -17.63
N LEU A 20 26.93 -37.05 -17.16
CA LEU A 20 26.05 -35.89 -17.01
C LEU A 20 26.47 -34.99 -15.86
N GLU A 21 26.85 -35.61 -14.73
CA GLU A 21 27.34 -34.87 -13.56
C GLU A 21 28.63 -34.12 -13.86
N GLN A 22 29.59 -34.78 -14.52
CA GLN A 22 30.86 -34.16 -14.91
C GLN A 22 30.64 -32.97 -15.86
N TRP A 23 29.77 -33.11 -16.87
CA TRP A 23 29.44 -32.01 -17.77
C TRP A 23 28.73 -30.87 -17.05
N LEU A 24 27.80 -31.17 -16.14
CA LEU A 24 27.14 -30.14 -15.35
C LEU A 24 28.15 -29.38 -14.49
N GLN A 25 28.98 -30.08 -13.72
CA GLN A 25 30.00 -29.48 -12.87
C GLN A 25 30.96 -28.60 -13.68
N GLN A 26 31.41 -29.07 -14.85
CA GLN A 26 32.24 -28.28 -15.76
C GLN A 26 31.52 -27.02 -16.27
N GLY A 27 30.25 -27.15 -16.65
CA GLY A 27 29.42 -26.02 -17.07
C GLY A 27 29.24 -24.98 -15.97
N VAL A 28 28.93 -25.42 -14.74
CA VAL A 28 28.76 -24.54 -13.57
C VAL A 28 30.06 -23.81 -13.25
N ALA A 29 31.21 -24.50 -13.25
CA ALA A 29 32.51 -23.89 -12.96
C ALA A 29 32.92 -22.82 -13.99
N LEU A 30 32.55 -22.99 -15.26
CA LEU A 30 32.85 -22.02 -16.32
C LEU A 30 31.94 -20.79 -16.31
N LEU A 31 30.77 -20.88 -15.67
CA LEU A 31 29.71 -19.89 -15.77
C LEU A 31 30.13 -18.46 -15.38
N PRO A 32 30.91 -18.21 -14.30
CA PRO A 32 31.25 -16.85 -13.88
C PRO A 32 32.17 -16.11 -14.86
N GLN A 33 33.03 -16.83 -15.59
CA GLN A 33 34.06 -16.23 -16.45
C GLN A 33 33.74 -16.38 -17.95
N HIS A 34 33.06 -17.47 -18.33
CA HIS A 34 32.83 -17.85 -19.72
C HIS A 34 31.41 -18.39 -19.93
N PRO A 35 30.36 -17.56 -19.75
CA PRO A 35 28.97 -18.00 -19.79
C PRO A 35 28.58 -18.64 -21.12
N ALA A 36 29.07 -18.14 -22.26
CA ALA A 36 28.82 -18.73 -23.57
C ALA A 36 29.42 -20.14 -23.73
N LYS A 37 30.60 -20.41 -23.15
CA LYS A 37 31.20 -21.75 -23.16
C LYS A 37 30.46 -22.69 -22.22
N ALA A 38 30.10 -22.20 -21.03
CA ALA A 38 29.28 -22.93 -20.08
C ALA A 38 27.94 -23.35 -20.71
N GLU A 39 27.29 -22.45 -21.44
CA GLU A 39 26.04 -22.70 -22.14
C GLU A 39 26.11 -23.93 -23.06
N VAL A 40 27.15 -24.04 -23.88
CA VAL A 40 27.32 -25.16 -24.81
C VAL A 40 27.39 -26.50 -24.07
N ILE A 41 28.07 -26.54 -22.92
CA ILE A 41 28.20 -27.76 -22.11
C ILE A 41 26.87 -28.07 -21.40
N LEU A 42 26.24 -27.06 -20.80
CA LEU A 42 24.96 -27.20 -20.11
C LEU A 42 23.83 -27.61 -21.07
N GLN A 43 23.85 -27.14 -22.31
CA GLN A 43 22.93 -27.58 -23.35
C GLN A 43 23.08 -29.06 -23.65
N ARG A 44 24.30 -29.61 -23.63
CA ARG A 44 24.51 -31.06 -23.84
C ARG A 44 23.85 -31.89 -22.73
N VAL A 45 23.96 -31.45 -21.48
CA VAL A 45 23.29 -32.09 -20.33
C VAL A 45 21.77 -32.11 -20.56
N VAL A 46 21.18 -30.93 -20.84
CA VAL A 46 19.73 -30.78 -21.02
C VAL A 46 19.19 -31.49 -22.28
N GLN A 47 19.98 -31.58 -23.35
CA GLN A 47 19.63 -32.34 -24.55
C GLN A 47 19.63 -33.84 -24.30
N ARG A 48 20.55 -34.32 -23.47
CA ARG A 48 20.65 -35.74 -23.11
C ARG A 48 19.57 -36.15 -22.11
N ASP A 49 19.32 -35.32 -21.11
CA ASP A 49 18.23 -35.45 -20.15
C ASP A 49 17.77 -34.06 -19.67
N SER A 50 16.58 -33.65 -20.14
CA SER A 50 16.02 -32.34 -19.79
C SER A 50 15.49 -32.25 -18.35
N GLY A 51 15.32 -33.38 -17.67
CA GLY A 51 14.89 -33.46 -16.27
C GLY A 51 16.02 -33.70 -15.29
N TYR A 52 17.28 -33.71 -15.75
CA TYR A 52 18.43 -34.03 -14.90
C TYR A 52 18.57 -33.05 -13.72
N VAL A 53 18.62 -33.62 -12.51
CA VAL A 53 18.87 -32.92 -11.24
C VAL A 53 20.12 -33.51 -10.61
N SER A 54 21.17 -32.71 -10.49
CA SER A 54 22.38 -33.10 -9.80
C SER A 54 22.17 -33.09 -8.28
N PRO A 55 22.69 -34.09 -7.55
CA PRO A 55 22.69 -34.08 -6.09
C PRO A 55 23.45 -32.88 -5.49
N GLN A 56 24.47 -32.36 -6.18
CA GLN A 56 25.31 -31.26 -5.68
C GLN A 56 24.86 -29.89 -6.19
N HIS A 57 24.38 -29.84 -7.43
CA HIS A 57 24.15 -28.57 -8.14
C HIS A 57 22.67 -28.30 -8.44
N GLY A 58 21.76 -29.24 -8.21
CA GLY A 58 20.34 -29.10 -8.54
C GLY A 58 20.06 -29.24 -10.03
N ALA A 59 18.95 -28.67 -10.50
CA ALA A 59 18.47 -28.86 -11.87
C ALA A 59 19.44 -28.29 -12.94
N ALA A 60 19.75 -29.08 -13.98
CA ALA A 60 20.57 -28.60 -15.09
C ALA A 60 19.95 -27.41 -15.83
N LEU A 61 18.61 -27.38 -15.93
CA LEU A 61 17.87 -26.27 -16.53
C LEU A 61 18.02 -24.96 -15.76
N TYR A 62 18.24 -24.99 -14.44
CA TYR A 62 18.55 -23.78 -13.67
C TYR A 62 19.81 -23.12 -14.19
N TRP A 63 20.89 -23.90 -14.30
CA TRP A 63 22.20 -23.39 -14.72
C TRP A 63 22.22 -22.95 -16.18
N LEU A 64 21.53 -23.67 -17.07
CA LEU A 64 21.39 -23.25 -18.45
C LEU A 64 20.64 -21.91 -18.56
N GLY A 65 19.55 -21.74 -17.79
CA GLY A 65 18.85 -20.46 -17.71
C GLY A 65 19.70 -19.35 -17.10
N GLN A 66 20.50 -19.66 -16.08
CA GLN A 66 21.43 -18.70 -15.46
C GLN A 66 22.49 -18.22 -16.46
N SER A 67 22.98 -19.09 -17.34
CA SER A 67 23.89 -18.68 -18.43
C SER A 67 23.24 -17.66 -19.37
N ARG A 68 21.99 -17.90 -19.79
CA ARG A 68 21.24 -16.93 -20.62
C ARG A 68 21.01 -15.61 -19.91
N TRP A 69 20.70 -15.66 -18.61
CA TRP A 69 20.48 -14.49 -17.79
C TRP A 69 21.72 -13.60 -17.70
N ILE A 70 22.90 -14.18 -17.42
CA ILE A 70 24.18 -13.45 -17.35
C ILE A 70 24.51 -12.80 -18.71
N GLN A 71 24.17 -13.48 -19.80
CA GLN A 71 24.31 -12.97 -21.17
C GLN A 71 23.24 -11.93 -21.56
N ARG A 72 22.37 -11.51 -20.63
CA ARG A 72 21.28 -10.55 -20.81
C ARG A 72 20.15 -11.01 -21.75
N ASP A 73 20.08 -12.30 -22.05
CA ASP A 73 18.94 -12.92 -22.73
C ASP A 73 17.90 -13.37 -21.69
N THR A 74 17.19 -12.39 -21.13
CA THR A 74 16.24 -12.60 -20.04
C THR A 74 15.04 -13.45 -20.47
N GLN A 75 14.56 -13.30 -21.71
CA GLN A 75 13.42 -14.04 -22.23
C GLN A 75 13.73 -15.53 -22.37
N ALA A 76 14.91 -15.90 -22.90
CA ALA A 76 15.32 -17.30 -22.97
C ALA A 76 15.56 -17.90 -21.58
N ALA A 77 16.16 -17.15 -20.66
CA ALA A 77 16.37 -17.59 -19.28
C ALA A 77 15.03 -17.94 -18.59
N LEU A 78 14.05 -17.03 -18.66
CA LEU A 78 12.73 -17.23 -18.07
C LEU A 78 12.01 -18.44 -18.68
N ALA A 79 12.08 -18.61 -20.00
CA ALA A 79 11.47 -19.76 -20.67
C ALA A 79 12.10 -21.09 -20.27
N LEU A 80 13.43 -21.13 -20.07
CA LEU A 80 14.15 -22.32 -19.60
C LEU A 80 13.77 -22.71 -18.18
N TRP A 81 13.73 -21.73 -17.27
CA TRP A 81 13.33 -21.99 -15.89
C TRP A 81 11.85 -22.38 -15.79
N GLU A 82 10.96 -21.73 -16.54
CA GLU A 82 9.54 -22.11 -16.60
C GLU A 82 9.36 -23.55 -17.11
N ARG A 83 10.10 -23.92 -18.16
CA ARG A 83 10.14 -25.30 -18.65
C ARG A 83 10.60 -26.27 -17.57
N GLY A 84 11.67 -25.96 -16.86
CA GLY A 84 12.20 -26.80 -15.78
C GLY A 84 11.21 -26.97 -14.63
N LEU A 85 10.58 -25.88 -14.18
CA LEU A 85 9.53 -25.93 -13.15
C LEU A 85 8.37 -26.82 -13.55
N ASN A 86 7.92 -26.74 -14.81
CA ASN A 86 6.84 -27.57 -15.31
C ASN A 86 7.23 -29.05 -15.44
N LEU A 87 8.48 -29.36 -15.79
CA LEU A 87 8.98 -30.74 -15.87
C LEU A 87 9.08 -31.38 -14.49
N LEU A 88 9.76 -30.73 -13.54
CA LEU A 88 9.95 -31.26 -12.19
C LEU A 88 8.61 -31.43 -11.45
N ALA A 89 7.67 -30.49 -11.63
CA ALA A 89 6.35 -30.56 -11.01
C ALA A 89 5.56 -31.82 -11.44
N ARG A 90 5.74 -32.31 -12.68
CA ARG A 90 5.08 -33.56 -13.15
C ARG A 90 5.57 -34.81 -12.39
N HIS A 91 6.77 -34.74 -11.81
CA HIS A 91 7.37 -35.79 -11.01
C HIS A 91 7.28 -35.51 -9.49
N GLY A 92 6.51 -34.50 -9.09
CA GLY A 92 6.37 -34.11 -7.67
C GLY A 92 7.63 -33.49 -7.06
N GLN A 93 8.59 -33.05 -7.88
CA GLN A 93 9.84 -32.43 -7.45
C GLN A 93 9.77 -30.89 -7.57
N VAL A 94 10.46 -30.20 -6.68
CA VAL A 94 10.58 -28.73 -6.69
C VAL A 94 12.06 -28.36 -6.51
N ASP A 95 12.60 -27.60 -7.45
CA ASP A 95 13.90 -26.95 -7.29
C ASP A 95 13.67 -25.50 -6.85
N VAL A 96 13.95 -25.22 -5.57
CA VAL A 96 13.68 -23.93 -4.95
C VAL A 96 14.52 -22.81 -5.57
N ARG A 97 15.75 -23.12 -5.96
CA ARG A 97 16.66 -22.16 -6.59
C ARG A 97 16.16 -21.73 -7.96
N MET A 98 15.67 -22.68 -8.76
CA MET A 98 15.05 -22.39 -10.05
C MET A 98 13.73 -21.61 -9.88
N ALA A 99 12.92 -21.97 -8.89
CA ALA A 99 11.67 -21.28 -8.59
C ALA A 99 11.90 -19.82 -8.17
N GLU A 100 12.85 -19.58 -7.27
CA GLU A 100 13.26 -18.22 -6.86
C GLU A 100 13.82 -17.43 -8.04
N ALA A 101 14.73 -18.01 -8.82
CA ALA A 101 15.34 -17.32 -9.96
C ALA A 101 14.31 -16.95 -11.04
N TYR A 102 13.37 -17.85 -11.34
CA TYR A 102 12.27 -17.56 -12.25
C TYR A 102 11.40 -16.43 -11.71
N MET A 103 10.92 -16.56 -10.48
CA MET A 103 10.04 -15.57 -9.86
C MET A 103 10.71 -14.20 -9.81
N ARG A 104 11.90 -14.10 -9.23
CA ARG A 104 12.70 -12.87 -9.17
C ARG A 104 12.95 -12.31 -10.58
N GLY A 105 13.32 -13.16 -11.53
CA GLY A 105 13.60 -12.78 -12.91
C GLY A 105 12.39 -12.14 -13.61
N VAL A 106 11.19 -12.72 -13.44
CA VAL A 106 9.94 -12.18 -14.02
C VAL A 106 9.71 -10.74 -13.58
N PHE A 107 9.86 -10.46 -12.28
CA PHE A 107 9.57 -9.13 -11.73
C PHE A 107 10.71 -8.13 -11.92
N ILE A 108 11.98 -8.58 -11.97
CA ILE A 108 13.11 -7.73 -12.35
C ILE A 108 13.00 -7.31 -13.83
N ALA A 109 12.69 -8.25 -14.72
CA ALA A 109 12.52 -7.97 -16.15
C ALA A 109 11.21 -7.26 -16.46
N ARG A 110 10.31 -7.11 -15.47
CA ARG A 110 8.96 -6.54 -15.61
C ARG A 110 8.14 -7.22 -16.72
N ASP A 111 8.28 -8.53 -16.85
CA ASP A 111 7.56 -9.31 -17.86
C ASP A 111 6.11 -9.56 -17.43
N ARG A 112 5.24 -8.59 -17.73
CA ARG A 112 3.82 -8.60 -17.37
C ARG A 112 3.05 -9.82 -17.88
N THR A 113 3.53 -10.48 -18.94
CA THR A 113 2.89 -11.70 -19.47
C THR A 113 3.06 -12.88 -18.52
N ARG A 114 4.14 -12.90 -17.74
CA ARG A 114 4.48 -13.96 -16.78
C ARG A 114 4.18 -13.62 -15.33
N TYR A 115 3.69 -12.42 -15.02
CA TYR A 115 3.41 -11.98 -13.64
C TYR A 115 2.51 -12.96 -12.87
N ALA A 116 1.40 -13.41 -13.46
CA ALA A 116 0.49 -14.35 -12.81
C ALA A 116 1.20 -15.67 -12.45
N ARG A 117 2.06 -16.17 -13.36
CA ARG A 117 2.85 -17.38 -13.13
C ARG A 117 3.95 -17.15 -12.08
N GLY A 118 4.64 -16.00 -12.13
CA GLY A 118 5.64 -15.61 -11.13
C GLY A 118 5.04 -15.51 -9.72
N ALA A 119 3.85 -14.91 -9.58
CA ALA A 119 3.11 -14.84 -8.32
C ALA A 119 2.68 -16.22 -7.80
N GLN A 120 2.25 -17.12 -8.70
CA GLN A 120 1.95 -18.50 -8.34
C GLN A 120 3.21 -19.24 -7.83
N VAL A 121 4.36 -19.06 -8.48
CA VAL A 121 5.63 -19.64 -8.03
C VAL A 121 6.03 -19.08 -6.66
N TYR A 122 5.86 -17.77 -6.43
CA TYR A 122 6.07 -17.18 -5.11
C TYR A 122 5.16 -17.80 -4.03
N GLN A 123 3.89 -18.03 -4.33
CA GLN A 123 2.98 -18.70 -3.40
C GLN A 123 3.41 -20.15 -3.11
N GLN A 124 3.95 -20.86 -4.11
CA GLN A 124 4.53 -22.19 -3.89
C GLN A 124 5.74 -22.12 -2.95
N LEU A 125 6.62 -21.13 -3.13
CA LEU A 125 7.75 -20.90 -2.22
C LEU A 125 7.29 -20.59 -0.80
N LEU A 126 6.25 -19.79 -0.61
CA LEU A 126 5.67 -19.55 0.71
C LEU A 126 5.08 -20.81 1.33
N ALA A 127 4.48 -21.71 0.54
CA ALA A 127 3.94 -22.97 1.03
C ALA A 127 5.03 -23.89 1.60
N LEU A 128 6.27 -23.80 1.08
CA LEU A 128 7.40 -24.58 1.58
C LEU A 128 7.81 -24.21 3.01
N LEU A 129 7.45 -23.01 3.50
CA LEU A 129 7.72 -22.60 4.88
C LEU A 129 7.00 -23.48 5.93
N ASP A 130 6.00 -24.26 5.53
CA ASP A 130 5.35 -25.23 6.42
C ASP A 130 6.15 -26.55 6.56
N GLN A 131 7.25 -26.68 5.83
CA GLN A 131 8.17 -27.83 5.85
C GLN A 131 9.52 -27.43 6.48
N PRO A 132 10.30 -28.39 7.00
CA PRO A 132 11.68 -28.11 7.39
C PRO A 132 12.50 -27.74 6.16
N LEU A 133 13.09 -26.55 6.16
CA LEU A 133 13.98 -26.05 5.10
C LEU A 133 15.43 -26.07 5.59
N ASP A 134 16.36 -26.28 4.67
CA ASP A 134 17.79 -26.11 4.94
C ASP A 134 18.19 -24.63 4.92
N ASP A 135 19.37 -24.34 5.47
CA ASP A 135 19.88 -22.96 5.58
C ASP A 135 20.04 -22.29 4.20
N ALA A 136 20.44 -23.06 3.19
CA ALA A 136 20.60 -22.57 1.82
C ALA A 136 19.26 -22.10 1.23
N THR A 137 18.18 -22.85 1.47
CA THR A 137 16.83 -22.47 1.03
C THR A 137 16.33 -21.25 1.80
N TYR A 138 16.58 -21.16 3.10
CA TYR A 138 16.23 -19.96 3.88
C TYR A 138 16.92 -18.71 3.35
N GLN A 139 18.22 -18.78 3.06
CA GLN A 139 18.98 -17.66 2.50
C GLN A 139 18.42 -17.20 1.14
N LEU A 140 17.92 -18.11 0.31
CA LEU A 140 17.26 -17.75 -0.95
C LEU A 140 15.94 -16.99 -0.74
N LEU A 141 15.19 -17.34 0.32
CA LEU A 141 13.89 -16.71 0.61
C LEU A 141 13.99 -15.46 1.49
N GLU A 142 15.11 -15.26 2.18
CA GLU A 142 15.32 -14.16 3.13
C GLU A 142 14.95 -12.79 2.54
N PRO A 143 15.41 -12.37 1.33
CA PRO A 143 15.04 -11.06 0.80
C PRO A 143 13.52 -10.88 0.64
N HIS A 144 12.82 -11.95 0.28
CA HIS A 144 11.37 -11.92 0.15
C HIS A 144 10.66 -11.86 1.50
N LEU A 145 11.16 -12.59 2.50
CA LEU A 145 10.65 -12.56 3.87
C LEU A 145 10.89 -11.21 4.53
N THR A 146 12.07 -10.63 4.34
CA THR A 146 12.40 -9.26 4.79
C THR A 146 11.43 -8.25 4.18
N ALA A 147 11.23 -8.29 2.86
CA ALA A 147 10.31 -7.38 2.18
C ALA A 147 8.85 -7.57 2.62
N LEU A 148 8.43 -8.82 2.83
CA LEU A 148 7.11 -9.16 3.35
C LEU A 148 6.90 -8.61 4.77
N SER A 149 7.92 -8.69 5.63
CA SER A 149 7.88 -8.17 7.00
C SER A 149 7.55 -6.68 7.08
N TRP A 150 7.85 -5.90 6.04
CA TRP A 150 7.59 -4.46 6.03
C TRP A 150 6.13 -4.11 5.75
N ILE A 151 5.39 -5.02 5.11
CA ILE A 151 3.99 -4.81 4.74
C ILE A 151 3.01 -5.59 5.61
N LEU A 152 3.48 -6.58 6.38
CA LEU A 152 2.64 -7.34 7.30
C LEU A 152 2.08 -6.44 8.44
N PRO A 153 0.80 -6.62 8.79
CA PRO A 153 0.23 -6.02 10.00
C PRO A 153 0.99 -6.45 11.27
N PRO A 154 1.07 -5.62 12.33
CA PRO A 154 1.81 -5.99 13.55
C PRO A 154 1.27 -7.28 14.19
N ALA A 155 -0.05 -7.46 14.22
CA ALA A 155 -0.70 -8.66 14.73
C ALA A 155 -0.31 -9.93 13.95
N MET A 156 -0.07 -9.81 12.64
CA MET A 156 0.36 -10.95 11.81
C MET A 156 1.83 -11.28 12.07
N ARG A 157 2.70 -10.27 12.18
CA ARG A 157 4.13 -10.45 12.50
C ARG A 157 4.34 -11.06 13.88
N ALA A 158 3.47 -10.73 14.84
CA ALA A 158 3.55 -11.25 16.21
C ALA A 158 3.07 -12.71 16.34
N ARG A 159 2.47 -13.31 15.30
CA ARG A 159 2.09 -14.73 15.36
C ARG A 159 3.36 -15.58 15.47
N PRO A 160 3.47 -16.53 16.43
CA PRO A 160 4.72 -17.25 16.70
C PRO A 160 5.35 -17.90 15.47
N ALA A 161 4.56 -18.61 14.65
CA ALA A 161 5.07 -19.26 13.45
C ALA A 161 5.60 -18.25 12.41
N VAL A 162 4.90 -17.12 12.23
CA VAL A 162 5.33 -16.06 11.31
C VAL A 162 6.57 -15.35 11.84
N ALA A 163 6.61 -15.03 13.14
CA ALA A 163 7.76 -14.39 13.77
C ALA A 163 9.03 -15.24 13.61
N ALA A 164 8.93 -16.55 13.84
CA ALA A 164 10.02 -17.50 13.69
C ALA A 164 10.59 -17.50 12.26
N VAL A 165 9.75 -17.68 11.22
CA VAL A 165 10.28 -17.71 9.85
C VAL A 165 10.86 -16.36 9.40
N LEU A 166 10.33 -15.25 9.90
CA LEU A 166 10.88 -13.91 9.62
C LEU A 166 12.24 -13.67 10.29
N THR A 167 12.59 -14.44 11.32
CA THR A 167 13.92 -14.41 11.98
C THR A 167 14.81 -15.58 11.56
N GLY A 168 14.43 -16.32 10.51
CA GLY A 168 15.21 -17.45 9.97
C GLY A 168 15.06 -18.75 10.76
N GLN A 169 14.05 -18.87 11.62
CA GLN A 169 13.77 -20.08 12.38
C GLN A 169 12.65 -20.91 11.74
N PRO A 170 12.77 -22.25 11.67
CA PRO A 170 11.74 -23.09 11.11
C PRO A 170 10.50 -23.13 11.99
N ALA A 171 9.32 -22.96 11.37
CA ALA A 171 8.05 -23.08 12.05
C ALA A 171 6.93 -23.56 11.11
N SER A 172 6.24 -24.62 11.54
CA SER A 172 5.09 -25.15 10.83
C SER A 172 3.90 -24.18 10.86
N GLY A 173 3.17 -24.06 9.75
CA GLY A 173 1.95 -23.27 9.64
C GLY A 173 2.17 -21.80 9.24
N ALA A 174 3.42 -21.33 9.21
CA ALA A 174 3.75 -19.98 8.76
C ALA A 174 3.37 -19.75 7.29
N GLY A 175 3.68 -20.70 6.41
CA GLY A 175 3.36 -20.64 4.98
C GLY A 175 1.85 -20.54 4.74
N SER A 176 1.08 -21.43 5.37
CA SER A 176 -0.39 -21.42 5.32
C SER A 176 -0.99 -20.10 5.79
N LEU A 177 -0.47 -19.52 6.87
CA LEU A 177 -0.89 -18.21 7.37
C LEU A 177 -0.57 -17.08 6.38
N LEU A 178 0.64 -17.04 5.84
CA LEU A 178 1.06 -16.01 4.88
C LEU A 178 0.28 -16.11 3.56
N LEU A 179 -0.04 -17.33 3.12
CA LEU A 179 -0.90 -17.55 1.96
C LEU A 179 -2.34 -17.09 2.19
N ALA A 180 -2.93 -17.40 3.35
CA ALA A 180 -4.26 -16.91 3.72
C ALA A 180 -4.27 -15.37 3.78
N TRP A 181 -3.21 -14.76 4.32
CA TRP A 181 -3.05 -13.31 4.32
C TRP A 181 -2.97 -12.75 2.90
N TRP A 182 -2.14 -13.30 2.01
CA TRP A 182 -2.09 -12.83 0.63
C TRP A 182 -3.44 -12.95 -0.08
N ARG A 183 -4.14 -14.08 0.07
CA ARG A 183 -5.50 -14.23 -0.46
C ARG A 183 -6.45 -13.19 0.11
N SER A 184 -6.33 -12.86 1.40
CA SER A 184 -7.11 -11.77 1.97
C SER A 184 -6.75 -10.44 1.31
N GLN A 185 -5.50 -10.17 0.96
CA GLN A 185 -5.10 -8.92 0.32
C GLN A 185 -5.54 -8.75 -1.14
N ASP A 186 -6.11 -9.77 -1.78
CA ASP A 186 -6.58 -9.68 -3.16
C ASP A 186 -7.77 -8.71 -3.29
N PRO A 187 -7.59 -7.55 -3.97
CA PRO A 187 -8.63 -6.54 -4.09
C PRO A 187 -9.56 -6.76 -5.28
N LEU A 188 -9.22 -7.69 -6.20
CA LEU A 188 -9.87 -7.85 -7.51
C LEU A 188 -10.35 -9.30 -7.72
N PRO A 189 -11.38 -9.73 -6.98
CA PRO A 189 -11.89 -11.10 -7.07
C PRO A 189 -12.41 -11.51 -8.46
N ALA A 190 -12.65 -10.55 -9.36
CA ALA A 190 -13.05 -10.85 -10.74
C ALA A 190 -11.94 -11.50 -11.57
N THR A 191 -10.69 -11.45 -11.11
CA THR A 191 -9.57 -12.14 -11.76
C THR A 191 -9.16 -13.36 -10.93
N ARG A 192 -8.45 -14.29 -11.57
CA ARG A 192 -7.79 -15.41 -10.84
C ARG A 192 -6.43 -15.00 -10.26
N ARG A 193 -6.04 -13.74 -10.47
CA ARG A 193 -4.74 -13.21 -10.09
C ARG A 193 -4.87 -12.56 -8.72
N ASN A 194 -3.73 -12.23 -8.13
CA ASN A 194 -3.68 -11.38 -6.96
C ASN A 194 -2.79 -10.19 -7.34
N GLU A 195 -3.40 -9.17 -7.92
CA GLU A 195 -2.71 -8.01 -8.46
C GLU A 195 -1.94 -7.27 -7.36
N ARG A 196 -2.41 -7.35 -6.10
CA ARG A 196 -1.70 -6.76 -4.96
C ARG A 196 -0.40 -7.52 -4.65
N LEU A 197 -0.42 -8.84 -4.77
CA LEU A 197 0.79 -9.66 -4.67
C LEU A 197 1.75 -9.39 -5.84
N GLU A 198 1.24 -9.31 -7.07
CA GLU A 198 2.06 -9.00 -8.24
C GLU A 198 2.73 -7.63 -8.13
N GLU A 199 1.98 -6.60 -7.69
CA GLU A 199 2.53 -5.28 -7.40
C GLU A 199 3.62 -5.34 -6.34
N HIS A 200 3.42 -6.13 -5.26
CA HIS A 200 4.45 -6.30 -4.24
C HIS A 200 5.73 -6.89 -4.82
N LEU A 201 5.62 -7.97 -5.60
CA LEU A 201 6.77 -8.64 -6.19
C LEU A 201 7.48 -7.76 -7.23
N GLU A 202 6.74 -6.95 -8.00
CA GLU A 202 7.32 -5.92 -8.87
C GLU A 202 8.12 -4.89 -8.06
N ARG A 203 7.59 -4.41 -6.94
CA ARG A 203 8.30 -3.47 -6.06
C ARG A 203 9.54 -4.09 -5.45
N VAL A 204 9.49 -5.37 -5.07
CA VAL A 204 10.64 -6.12 -4.54
C VAL A 204 11.70 -6.30 -5.62
N GLY A 205 11.32 -6.71 -6.83
CA GLY A 205 12.26 -6.82 -7.97
C GLY A 205 12.95 -5.49 -8.30
N TYR A 206 12.21 -4.38 -8.24
CA TYR A 206 12.80 -3.06 -8.39
C TYR A 206 13.74 -2.69 -7.22
N ALA A 207 13.37 -3.00 -5.99
CA ALA A 207 14.20 -2.71 -4.82
C ALA A 207 15.51 -3.53 -4.82
N LEU A 208 15.45 -4.81 -5.20
CA LEU A 208 16.61 -5.70 -5.34
C LEU A 208 17.61 -5.24 -6.41
N THR A 209 17.20 -4.34 -7.31
CA THR A 209 18.06 -3.82 -8.38
C THR A 209 18.55 -2.39 -8.10
N HIS A 210 17.84 -1.61 -7.29
CA HIS A 210 18.12 -0.18 -7.11
C HIS A 210 18.50 0.23 -5.67
N PHE A 211 18.13 -0.57 -4.67
CA PHE A 211 18.17 -0.21 -3.24
C PHE A 211 18.82 -1.33 -2.42
N VAL A 212 20.03 -1.70 -2.84
CA VAL A 212 20.75 -2.86 -2.29
C VAL A 212 21.74 -2.43 -1.21
N ASP A 213 21.77 -3.21 -0.14
CA ASP A 213 22.82 -3.20 0.87
C ASP A 213 23.62 -4.50 0.71
N PRO A 214 24.94 -4.46 0.44
CA PRO A 214 25.74 -5.68 0.23
C PRO A 214 25.73 -6.65 1.41
N ASP A 215 25.54 -6.14 2.63
CA ASP A 215 25.59 -6.94 3.85
C ASP A 215 24.20 -7.39 4.30
N LYS A 216 23.17 -6.59 4.04
CA LYS A 216 21.79 -6.81 4.54
C LYS A 216 20.75 -7.07 3.45
N GLY A 217 21.17 -7.17 2.19
CA GLY A 217 20.30 -7.30 1.02
C GLY A 217 19.65 -5.98 0.59
N PHE A 218 19.08 -5.22 1.52
CA PHE A 218 18.36 -3.97 1.22
C PHE A 218 18.83 -2.77 2.04
N ASP A 219 18.86 -1.61 1.39
CA ASP A 219 18.99 -0.32 2.08
C ASP A 219 17.62 0.23 2.53
N ASP A 220 17.59 1.34 3.26
CA ASP A 220 16.34 1.85 3.84
C ASP A 220 15.36 2.39 2.79
N ARG A 221 15.83 2.73 1.58
CA ARG A 221 14.98 3.17 0.46
C ARG A 221 14.11 2.03 -0.03
N ALA A 222 14.62 0.80 -0.03
CA ALA A 222 13.84 -0.40 -0.36
C ALA A 222 12.61 -0.53 0.53
N ARG A 223 12.77 -0.33 1.84
CA ARG A 223 11.68 -0.41 2.81
C ARG A 223 10.55 0.56 2.49
N ILE A 224 10.90 1.82 2.17
CA ILE A 224 9.90 2.84 1.84
C ILE A 224 9.28 2.55 0.47
N TYR A 225 10.07 2.18 -0.53
CA TYR A 225 9.59 1.86 -1.88
C TYR A 225 8.65 0.65 -1.91
N VAL A 226 8.96 -0.43 -1.18
CA VAL A 226 8.09 -1.62 -1.12
C VAL A 226 6.77 -1.29 -0.44
N ARG A 227 6.79 -0.46 0.62
CA ARG A 227 5.59 -0.05 1.36
C ARG A 227 4.71 0.91 0.57
N LEU A 228 5.29 1.92 -0.05
CA LEU A 228 4.55 3.07 -0.61
C LEU A 228 4.57 3.16 -2.14
N GLY A 229 5.41 2.37 -2.81
CA GLY A 229 5.58 2.43 -4.26
C GLY A 229 6.55 3.54 -4.69
N PRO A 230 6.51 3.93 -5.98
CA PRO A 230 7.35 5.00 -6.49
C PRO A 230 6.97 6.36 -5.87
N PRO A 231 7.95 7.19 -5.48
CA PRO A 231 7.66 8.54 -5.01
C PRO A 231 7.11 9.38 -6.17
N TRP A 232 6.24 10.36 -5.84
CA TRP A 232 5.80 11.35 -6.83
C TRP A 232 6.99 12.15 -7.36
N ARG A 233 7.95 12.46 -6.49
CA ARG A 233 9.21 13.11 -6.88
C ARG A 233 10.38 12.54 -6.07
N ARG A 234 11.48 12.29 -6.77
CA ARG A 234 12.79 11.93 -6.20
C ARG A 234 13.81 13.00 -6.59
N VAL A 235 14.50 13.55 -5.60
CA VAL A 235 15.49 14.62 -5.77
C VAL A 235 16.81 14.15 -5.21
N ARG A 236 17.90 14.34 -5.95
CA ARG A 236 19.27 14.16 -5.41
C ARG A 236 19.69 15.47 -4.79
N LEU A 237 20.14 15.42 -3.53
CA LEU A 237 20.61 16.58 -2.80
C LEU A 237 22.13 16.69 -2.95
N SER A 238 22.61 17.91 -3.11
CA SER A 238 24.03 18.20 -3.32
C SER A 238 24.38 19.56 -2.72
N VAL A 239 25.59 19.67 -2.19
CA VAL A 239 26.17 20.94 -1.72
C VAL A 239 27.11 21.57 -2.76
N SER A 240 27.04 21.11 -4.01
CA SER A 240 27.95 21.44 -5.10
C SER A 240 27.49 22.69 -5.86
N SER A 241 27.47 23.87 -5.23
CA SER A 241 27.09 25.12 -5.91
C SER A 241 28.30 26.05 -6.12
N PRO A 242 28.34 26.84 -7.23
CA PRO A 242 29.38 27.86 -7.42
C PRO A 242 29.46 28.86 -6.27
N TRP A 243 28.30 29.18 -5.68
CA TRP A 243 28.18 30.06 -4.53
C TRP A 243 28.89 29.46 -3.29
N LEU A 244 28.59 28.21 -2.92
CA LEU A 244 29.26 27.53 -1.81
C LEU A 244 30.76 27.32 -2.06
N ARG A 245 31.17 27.03 -3.30
CA ARG A 245 32.60 26.95 -3.65
C ARG A 245 33.36 28.23 -3.33
N ARG A 246 32.79 29.39 -3.67
CA ARG A 246 33.42 30.69 -3.41
C ARG A 246 33.30 31.14 -1.96
N LYS A 247 32.13 30.95 -1.34
CA LYS A 247 31.80 31.53 -0.02
C LYS A 247 32.07 30.61 1.16
N VAL A 248 32.27 29.32 0.93
CA VAL A 248 32.51 28.32 1.99
C VAL A 248 33.80 27.55 1.70
N PHE A 249 33.85 26.75 0.64
CA PHE A 249 34.96 25.81 0.42
C PHE A 249 36.32 26.50 0.17
N ALA A 250 36.35 27.60 -0.58
CA ALA A 250 37.57 28.37 -0.80
C ALA A 250 38.12 29.05 0.48
N ARG A 251 37.25 29.30 1.48
CA ARG A 251 37.60 29.99 2.73
C ARG A 251 37.90 29.04 3.88
N MET A 252 37.42 27.80 3.79
CA MET A 252 37.68 26.75 4.77
C MET A 252 38.36 25.55 4.09
N PRO A 253 39.69 25.57 3.88
CA PRO A 253 40.40 24.50 3.17
C PRO A 253 40.28 23.11 3.81
N THR A 254 39.93 23.04 5.10
CA THR A 254 39.71 21.79 5.84
C THR A 254 38.32 21.18 5.58
N LEU A 255 37.41 21.94 4.99
CA LEU A 255 36.07 21.52 4.59
C LEU A 255 36.07 21.23 3.09
N MET A 256 35.89 19.95 2.72
CA MET A 256 35.86 19.51 1.32
C MET A 256 34.48 18.95 0.98
N GLU A 257 34.05 19.18 -0.25
CA GLU A 257 32.75 18.70 -0.76
C GLU A 257 32.59 17.17 -0.62
N ILE A 258 33.68 16.42 -0.80
CA ILE A 258 33.69 14.95 -0.68
C ILE A 258 33.37 14.44 0.73
N GLN A 259 33.50 15.28 1.75
CA GLN A 259 33.16 14.94 3.13
C GLN A 259 31.65 14.96 3.38
N PHE A 260 30.85 15.50 2.44
CA PHE A 260 29.41 15.57 2.57
C PHE A 260 28.76 14.25 2.15
N PRO A 261 27.87 13.70 3.00
CA PRO A 261 27.05 12.56 2.62
C PRO A 261 26.22 12.83 1.37
N ARG A 262 25.98 11.80 0.56
CA ARG A 262 25.04 11.87 -0.56
C ARG A 262 23.62 11.86 -0.01
N GLY A 263 22.78 12.76 -0.50
CA GLY A 263 21.37 12.84 -0.11
C GLY A 263 20.40 12.47 -1.23
N GLU A 264 19.32 11.79 -0.87
CA GLU A 264 18.11 11.71 -1.70
C GLU A 264 16.89 12.16 -0.90
N PHE A 265 16.00 12.92 -1.55
CA PHE A 265 14.75 13.38 -0.97
C PHE A 265 13.56 12.84 -1.78
N TRP A 266 12.66 12.14 -1.11
CA TRP A 266 11.51 11.48 -1.71
C TRP A 266 10.21 12.09 -1.18
N VAL A 267 9.30 12.43 -2.08
CA VAL A 267 8.01 13.07 -1.77
C VAL A 267 6.85 12.22 -2.28
N TYR A 268 5.89 11.90 -1.41
CA TYR A 268 4.70 11.10 -1.68
C TYR A 268 3.40 11.90 -1.51
N ARG A 269 3.34 13.11 -2.07
CA ARG A 269 2.17 14.01 -1.95
C ARG A 269 0.84 13.43 -2.46
N HIS A 270 0.89 12.40 -3.31
CA HIS A 270 -0.29 11.69 -3.81
C HIS A 270 -0.90 10.74 -2.75
N ILE A 271 -0.14 10.40 -1.72
CA ILE A 271 -0.57 9.58 -0.58
C ILE A 271 -1.00 10.49 0.57
N ASN A 272 -0.09 11.34 1.04
CA ASN A 272 -0.32 12.30 2.11
C ASN A 272 0.75 13.42 2.04
N GLY A 273 0.41 14.63 2.48
CA GLY A 273 1.35 15.75 2.55
C GLY A 273 2.58 15.46 3.41
N ASP A 274 2.43 14.79 4.57
CA ASP A 274 3.53 14.51 5.50
C ASP A 274 4.42 13.33 5.05
N ALA A 275 4.10 12.68 3.93
CA ALA A 275 4.84 11.53 3.41
C ALA A 275 6.11 11.94 2.65
N GLN A 276 7.11 12.40 3.42
CA GLN A 276 8.43 12.76 2.91
C GLN A 276 9.56 12.01 3.63
N TYR A 277 10.66 11.76 2.92
CA TYR A 277 11.80 10.98 3.42
C TYR A 277 13.12 11.55 2.90
N VAL A 278 14.07 11.79 3.80
CA VAL A 278 15.47 12.11 3.48
C VAL A 278 16.29 10.84 3.70
N PHE A 279 17.05 10.46 2.67
CA PHE A 279 17.97 9.33 2.74
C PHE A 279 19.40 9.81 2.61
N VAL A 280 20.28 9.24 3.41
CA VAL A 280 21.67 9.66 3.53
C VAL A 280 22.60 8.47 3.32
N SER A 281 23.62 8.65 2.49
CA SER A 281 24.70 7.69 2.26
C SER A 281 26.04 8.35 2.58
N ARG A 282 26.73 7.81 3.60
CA ARG A 282 28.06 8.26 4.05
C ARG A 282 29.12 7.32 3.48
N ASP A 283 30.25 7.83 2.99
CA ASP A 283 31.38 7.00 2.55
C ASP A 283 31.01 5.90 1.54
N ASN A 284 30.07 6.20 0.64
CA ASN A 284 29.48 5.24 -0.32
C ASN A 284 28.79 4.01 0.31
N GLN A 285 28.46 4.08 1.59
CA GLN A 285 27.66 3.07 2.29
C GLN A 285 26.20 3.08 1.80
N PRO A 286 25.44 1.99 2.02
CA PRO A 286 24.02 1.91 1.69
C PRO A 286 23.22 3.07 2.31
N TYR A 287 22.20 3.54 1.60
CA TYR A 287 21.39 4.67 2.06
C TYR A 287 20.59 4.30 3.31
N ARG A 288 20.64 5.17 4.32
CA ARG A 288 19.84 5.09 5.54
C ARG A 288 18.82 6.22 5.60
N LEU A 289 17.68 5.96 6.22
CA LEU A 289 16.71 7.00 6.52
C LEU A 289 17.32 7.97 7.55
N GLY A 290 17.25 9.26 7.27
CA GLY A 290 17.77 10.31 8.14
C GLY A 290 16.97 11.61 8.04
N THR A 291 17.59 12.69 8.49
CA THR A 291 17.07 14.06 8.50
C THR A 291 17.89 14.97 7.58
N SER A 292 17.44 16.22 7.37
CA SER A 292 18.26 17.19 6.62
C SER A 292 19.63 17.45 7.28
N PHE A 293 19.73 17.32 8.60
CA PHE A 293 20.98 17.52 9.34
C PHE A 293 21.98 16.38 9.19
N ASP A 294 21.52 15.18 8.83
CA ASP A 294 22.41 14.03 8.59
C ASP A 294 23.20 14.17 7.28
N LEU A 295 22.81 15.10 6.41
CA LEU A 295 23.51 15.51 5.19
C LEU A 295 24.72 16.42 5.47
N LEU A 296 24.92 16.82 6.72
CA LEU A 296 26.03 17.65 7.15
C LEU A 296 27.05 16.79 7.91
N PRO A 297 28.36 17.03 7.73
CA PRO A 297 29.37 16.41 8.57
C PRO A 297 29.14 16.79 10.05
N SER A 298 29.14 15.81 10.96
CA SER A 298 28.86 16.04 12.39
C SER A 298 29.78 17.11 13.00
N TRP A 299 31.04 17.12 12.60
CA TRP A 299 32.03 18.08 13.09
C TRP A 299 31.70 19.55 12.71
N LEU A 300 30.94 19.79 11.63
CA LEU A 300 30.49 21.12 11.21
C LEU A 300 29.40 21.65 12.15
N LEU A 301 28.56 20.76 12.68
CA LEU A 301 27.50 21.08 13.64
C LEU A 301 28.03 21.22 15.08
N THR A 302 29.22 20.69 15.38
CA THR A 302 29.85 20.78 16.70
C THR A 302 30.84 21.94 16.83
N GLY A 303 30.94 22.52 18.03
CA GLY A 303 31.90 23.60 18.31
C GLY A 303 31.56 24.94 17.65
N ILE A 304 30.28 25.13 17.30
CA ILE A 304 29.72 26.45 16.98
C ILE A 304 29.66 27.26 18.27
N GLY A 305 30.18 28.50 18.26
CA GLY A 305 30.26 29.36 19.43
C GLY A 305 30.94 30.69 19.13
N ALA A 306 31.09 31.53 20.15
CA ALA A 306 31.56 32.91 19.99
C ALA A 306 33.04 33.06 19.55
N THR A 307 33.84 31.99 19.61
CA THR A 307 35.24 32.02 19.14
C THR A 307 35.31 32.24 17.63
N THR A 308 36.41 32.80 17.12
CA THR A 308 36.61 33.01 15.66
C THR A 308 36.36 31.74 14.86
N ARG A 309 36.90 30.60 15.30
CA ARG A 309 36.69 29.30 14.65
C ARG A 309 35.22 28.85 14.72
N GLY A 310 34.53 29.11 15.84
CA GLY A 310 33.11 28.79 16.01
C GLY A 310 32.20 29.66 15.13
N GLN A 311 32.53 30.93 14.95
CA GLN A 311 31.81 31.86 14.07
C GLN A 311 31.98 31.51 12.59
N GLU A 312 33.20 31.15 12.16
CA GLU A 312 33.45 30.69 10.79
C GLU A 312 32.70 29.38 10.47
N LYS A 313 32.66 28.44 11.42
CA LYS A 313 31.80 27.25 11.31
C LYS A 313 30.32 27.61 11.20
N ALA A 314 29.84 28.58 11.99
CA ALA A 314 28.46 29.03 11.94
C ALA A 314 28.09 29.61 10.58
N ARG A 315 28.92 30.52 10.05
CA ARG A 315 28.75 31.11 8.72
C ARG A 315 28.69 30.05 7.62
N ALA A 316 29.60 29.07 7.66
CA ALA A 316 29.58 27.94 6.73
C ALA A 316 28.32 27.09 6.86
N ALA A 317 27.94 26.72 8.08
CA ALA A 317 26.74 25.93 8.35
C ALA A 317 25.47 26.64 7.83
N ILE A 318 25.31 27.93 8.09
CA ILE A 318 24.17 28.74 7.61
C ILE A 318 24.09 28.70 6.09
N ARG A 319 25.20 28.96 5.38
CA ARG A 319 25.23 28.98 3.92
C ARG A 319 24.91 27.61 3.33
N ILE A 320 25.49 26.54 3.88
CA ILE A 320 25.22 25.18 3.41
C ILE A 320 23.77 24.78 3.69
N LEU A 321 23.25 25.09 4.88
CA LEU A 321 21.86 24.85 5.23
C LEU A 321 20.92 25.63 4.31
N ALA A 322 21.22 26.88 3.96
CA ALA A 322 20.44 27.66 3.00
C ALA A 322 20.37 26.98 1.63
N GLU A 323 21.49 26.44 1.13
CA GLU A 323 21.52 25.68 -0.12
C GLU A 323 20.67 24.40 -0.04
N LEU A 324 20.87 23.59 1.01
CA LEU A 324 20.14 22.34 1.19
C LEU A 324 18.64 22.57 1.41
N TYR A 325 18.27 23.49 2.29
CA TYR A 325 16.88 23.85 2.55
C TYR A 325 16.23 24.50 1.33
N GLY A 326 16.97 25.20 0.47
CA GLY A 326 16.43 25.71 -0.80
C GLY A 326 15.99 24.58 -1.73
N GLN A 327 16.81 23.53 -1.84
CA GLN A 327 16.46 22.33 -2.60
C GLN A 327 15.26 21.60 -1.97
N LEU A 328 15.20 21.49 -0.65
CA LEU A 328 14.09 20.84 0.06
C LEU A 328 12.78 21.65 -0.04
N ALA A 329 12.81 22.95 0.21
CA ALA A 329 11.67 23.86 0.20
C ALA A 329 11.03 24.00 -1.19
N THR A 330 11.83 23.87 -2.27
CA THR A 330 11.33 23.81 -3.65
C THR A 330 10.39 22.62 -3.87
N ASN A 331 10.52 21.57 -3.05
CA ASN A 331 9.81 20.31 -3.21
C ASN A 331 8.77 20.04 -2.14
N HIS A 332 8.90 20.65 -0.97
CA HIS A 332 8.02 20.38 0.16
C HIS A 332 7.87 21.59 1.10
N PRO A 333 6.64 21.97 1.50
CA PRO A 333 6.38 23.18 2.28
C PRO A 333 6.95 23.16 3.69
N LEU A 334 7.20 21.98 4.29
CA LEU A 334 7.80 21.86 5.64
C LEU A 334 9.06 22.72 5.80
N PHE A 335 9.90 22.75 4.77
CA PHE A 335 11.21 23.43 4.84
C PHE A 335 11.15 24.91 4.45
N GLY A 336 9.97 25.41 4.05
CA GLY A 336 9.81 26.74 3.47
C GLY A 336 10.17 27.88 4.44
N LEU A 337 9.66 27.85 5.66
CA LEU A 337 9.91 28.90 6.66
C LEU A 337 11.39 28.95 7.06
N ARG A 338 11.99 27.80 7.41
CA ARG A 338 13.41 27.73 7.79
C ARG A 338 14.33 28.13 6.62
N TYR A 339 13.97 27.77 5.38
CA TYR A 339 14.72 28.21 4.20
C TYR A 339 14.73 29.74 4.07
N GLN A 340 13.58 30.40 4.27
CA GLN A 340 13.50 31.86 4.20
C GLN A 340 14.42 32.53 5.22
N ASP A 341 14.41 32.04 6.47
CA ASP A 341 15.29 32.56 7.54
C ASP A 341 16.78 32.34 7.18
N LEU A 342 17.15 31.12 6.78
CA LEU A 342 18.52 30.77 6.41
C LEU A 342 19.04 31.56 5.21
N ALA A 343 18.23 31.68 4.15
CA ALA A 343 18.59 32.40 2.94
C ALA A 343 18.76 33.90 3.21
N THR A 344 17.85 34.49 3.98
CA THR A 344 17.91 35.90 4.36
C THR A 344 19.19 36.21 5.15
N TYR A 345 19.50 35.37 6.15
CA TYR A 345 20.71 35.55 6.95
C TYR A 345 21.99 35.29 6.14
N ALA A 346 21.99 34.31 5.24
CA ALA A 346 23.12 34.03 4.35
C ALA A 346 23.44 35.20 3.41
N VAL A 347 22.41 35.86 2.86
CA VAL A 347 22.58 37.08 2.04
C VAL A 347 23.16 38.21 2.87
N TRP A 348 22.66 38.42 4.09
CA TRP A 348 23.19 39.44 5.01
C TRP A 348 24.66 39.20 5.36
N LEU A 349 25.07 37.94 5.61
CA LEU A 349 26.48 37.59 5.81
C LEU A 349 27.34 37.95 4.59
N ASP A 350 26.84 37.71 3.39
CA ASP A 350 27.56 38.01 2.15
C ASP A 350 27.72 39.52 1.93
N GLU A 351 26.71 40.33 2.31
CA GLU A 351 26.77 41.79 2.28
C GLU A 351 27.76 42.36 3.31
N LEU A 352 27.73 41.86 4.56
CA LEU A 352 28.68 42.26 5.59
C LEU A 352 30.13 41.97 5.17
N GLU A 353 30.36 40.78 4.62
CA GLU A 353 31.67 40.36 4.14
C GLU A 353 32.16 41.24 2.99
N LEU A 354 31.28 41.59 2.05
CA LEU A 354 31.60 42.51 0.96
C LEU A 354 31.96 43.91 1.51
N ALA A 355 31.23 44.39 2.52
CA ALA A 355 31.51 45.68 3.16
C ALA A 355 32.85 45.65 3.91
N GLU A 356 33.16 44.58 4.65
CA GLU A 356 34.45 44.39 5.33
C GLU A 356 35.62 44.32 4.34
N GLU A 357 35.48 43.57 3.24
CA GLU A 357 36.48 43.49 2.17
C GLU A 357 36.72 44.86 1.54
N THR A 358 35.64 45.60 1.24
CA THR A 358 35.72 46.95 0.69
C THR A 358 36.40 47.91 1.68
N ALA A 359 36.04 47.87 2.97
CA ALA A 359 36.63 48.72 3.99
C ALA A 359 38.10 48.37 4.28
N ASN A 360 38.47 47.09 4.22
CA ASN A 360 39.86 46.64 4.33
C ASN A 360 40.68 47.09 3.12
N TRP A 361 40.11 47.00 1.91
CA TRP A 361 40.75 47.47 0.69
C TRP A 361 40.96 48.99 0.70
N VAL A 362 39.95 49.77 1.10
CA VAL A 362 40.07 51.23 1.29
C VAL A 362 41.16 51.57 2.31
N ARG A 363 41.22 50.85 3.44
CA ARG A 363 42.28 51.01 4.45
C ARG A 363 43.67 50.71 3.89
N LEU A 364 43.82 49.61 3.14
CA LEU A 364 45.08 49.24 2.49
C LEU A 364 45.52 50.32 1.50
N ARG A 365 44.59 50.86 0.69
CA ARG A 365 44.82 51.95 -0.25
C ARG A 365 45.28 53.24 0.45
N THR A 366 44.71 53.59 1.60
CA THR A 366 45.14 54.76 2.38
C THR A 366 46.51 54.62 3.05
N GLN A 367 47.07 53.40 3.12
CA GLN A 367 48.36 53.13 3.77
C GLN A 367 49.52 52.89 2.78
N VAL A 368 49.24 52.75 1.49
CA VAL A 368 50.23 52.51 0.44
C VAL A 368 50.36 53.77 -0.42
N THR A 369 51.47 54.48 -0.31
CA THR A 369 51.73 55.75 -1.02
C THR A 369 52.19 55.62 -2.47
N ASP A 370 52.43 54.40 -2.98
CA ASP A 370 52.80 54.16 -4.38
C ASP A 370 52.02 52.95 -4.94
N LEU A 371 50.95 53.22 -5.70
CA LEU A 371 50.28 52.24 -6.56
C LEU A 371 50.34 52.78 -8.01
N PRO A 372 50.61 51.94 -9.03
CA PRO A 372 50.60 52.36 -10.43
C PRO A 372 49.22 52.92 -10.85
N ASP A 373 49.21 53.93 -11.72
CA ASP A 373 48.01 54.66 -12.16
C ASP A 373 46.94 53.81 -12.87
N GLU A 374 47.28 52.61 -13.33
CA GLU A 374 46.34 51.70 -14.01
C GLU A 374 46.08 50.43 -13.18
N LEU A 375 44.85 50.30 -12.70
CA LEU A 375 44.33 49.09 -12.08
C LEU A 375 43.99 48.05 -13.14
N ASP A 376 44.08 46.76 -12.81
CA ASP A 376 43.60 45.73 -13.71
C ASP A 376 42.08 45.89 -13.96
N PRO A 377 41.57 45.53 -15.16
CA PRO A 377 40.19 45.77 -15.54
C PRO A 377 39.11 45.12 -14.64
N GLU A 378 39.43 44.01 -13.98
CA GLU A 378 38.52 43.32 -13.06
C GLU A 378 38.40 44.12 -11.74
N THR A 379 39.53 44.62 -11.25
CA THR A 379 39.60 45.48 -10.06
C THR A 379 38.94 46.84 -10.32
N GLN A 380 39.14 47.45 -11.49
CA GLN A 380 38.47 48.70 -11.87
C GLN A 380 36.94 48.53 -11.99
N ARG A 381 36.46 47.41 -12.54
CA ARG A 381 35.01 47.10 -12.57
C ARG A 381 34.43 46.97 -11.17
N ARG A 382 35.12 46.27 -10.27
CA ARG A 382 34.68 46.10 -8.86
C ARG A 382 34.63 47.42 -8.12
N LEU A 383 35.56 48.33 -8.38
CA LEU A 383 35.60 49.70 -7.86
C LEU A 383 34.43 50.56 -8.35
N ASN A 384 34.21 50.60 -9.66
CA ASN A 384 33.09 51.34 -10.23
C ASN A 384 31.75 50.81 -9.71
N MET A 385 31.66 49.51 -9.45
CA MET A 385 30.46 48.88 -8.89
C MET A 385 30.28 49.19 -7.40
N ALA A 386 31.36 49.33 -6.63
CA ALA A 386 31.32 49.76 -5.23
C ALA A 386 30.94 51.25 -5.08
N GLU A 387 31.44 52.12 -5.98
CA GLU A 387 31.07 53.54 -6.04
C GLU A 387 29.61 53.74 -6.53
N MET A 388 29.18 53.02 -7.57
CA MET A 388 27.79 53.07 -8.05
C MET A 388 26.75 52.62 -7.01
N MET A 389 27.14 51.73 -6.10
CA MET A 389 26.23 51.14 -5.10
C MET A 389 26.14 51.97 -3.81
N GLY A 390 26.87 53.08 -3.69
CA GLY A 390 26.79 53.97 -2.53
C GLY A 390 27.00 53.25 -1.19
N VAL A 391 27.97 52.32 -1.12
CA VAL A 391 28.19 51.48 0.07
C VAL A 391 28.51 52.38 1.28
N PRO A 392 27.69 52.37 2.35
CA PRO A 392 27.96 53.21 3.51
C PRO A 392 29.23 52.76 4.22
N ILE A 393 30.14 53.70 4.47
CA ILE A 393 31.21 53.52 5.46
C ILE A 393 30.52 53.56 6.83
N MET A 394 30.52 52.42 7.53
CA MET A 394 29.90 52.13 8.83
C MET A 394 28.37 51.90 8.86
N GLY A 395 28.00 50.68 9.27
CA GLY A 395 26.84 50.34 10.10
C GLY A 395 25.52 51.05 9.80
N GLY A 396 24.74 50.57 8.84
CA GLY A 396 23.42 51.16 8.61
C GLY A 396 22.46 50.45 7.66
N VAL A 397 22.79 49.28 7.09
CA VAL A 397 21.80 48.53 6.30
C VAL A 397 20.94 47.69 7.25
N ARG A 398 19.93 48.34 7.85
CA ARG A 398 18.83 47.64 8.52
C ARG A 398 17.83 47.22 7.44
N TYR A 399 17.79 45.93 7.10
CA TYR A 399 16.62 45.38 6.41
C TYR A 399 15.39 45.51 7.33
N PRO A 400 14.23 45.96 6.83
CA PRO A 400 13.05 46.10 7.66
C PRO A 400 12.51 44.71 8.03
N GLY A 401 12.41 44.40 9.34
CA GLY A 401 11.25 43.64 9.82
C GLY A 401 11.42 42.30 10.57
N LEU A 402 12.62 41.76 10.83
CA LEU A 402 12.71 40.42 11.48
C LEU A 402 13.63 40.28 12.71
N GLY A 403 14.26 41.35 13.21
CA GLY A 403 15.13 41.25 14.41
C GLY A 403 16.41 40.41 14.23
N LEU A 404 16.69 39.95 13.00
CA LEU A 404 17.82 39.08 12.65
C LEU A 404 19.18 39.81 12.60
N ALA A 405 19.19 41.13 12.40
CA ALA A 405 20.41 41.92 12.17
C ALA A 405 21.29 42.10 13.41
N ASP A 406 20.74 41.88 14.61
CA ASP A 406 21.45 42.05 15.89
C ASP A 406 21.98 40.71 16.45
N GLU A 407 21.61 39.58 15.84
CA GLU A 407 21.99 38.24 16.30
C GLU A 407 23.34 37.80 15.71
N GLN A 408 24.24 37.28 16.57
CA GLN A 408 25.54 36.81 16.08
C GLN A 408 25.39 35.49 15.28
N PRO A 409 26.26 35.23 14.28
CA PRO A 409 26.13 34.06 13.39
C PRO A 409 26.03 32.72 14.13
N HIS A 410 26.83 32.54 15.19
CA HIS A 410 26.77 31.32 15.99
C HIS A 410 25.47 31.14 16.77
N GLN A 411 24.84 32.23 17.25
CA GLN A 411 23.55 32.17 17.96
C GLN A 411 22.43 31.81 16.97
N PHE A 412 22.40 32.49 15.82
CA PHE A 412 21.46 32.21 14.75
C PHE A 412 21.59 30.75 14.28
N ALA A 413 22.80 30.28 13.97
CA ALA A 413 23.03 28.90 13.52
C ALA A 413 22.54 27.87 14.55
N LEU A 414 22.86 28.04 15.84
CA LEU A 414 22.43 27.13 16.89
C LEU A 414 20.90 27.09 17.03
N ARG A 415 20.24 28.26 17.01
CA ARG A 415 18.78 28.35 17.05
C ARG A 415 18.15 27.63 15.86
N MET A 416 18.60 27.92 14.64
CA MET A 416 18.07 27.31 13.42
C MET A 416 18.25 25.78 13.39
N ILE A 417 19.40 25.29 13.87
CA ILE A 417 19.64 23.84 13.97
C ILE A 417 18.72 23.21 15.00
N GLN A 418 18.53 23.85 16.16
CA GLN A 418 17.67 23.32 17.23
C GLN A 418 16.20 23.30 16.80
N GLU A 419 15.69 24.41 16.26
CA GLU A 419 14.32 24.53 15.77
C GLU A 419 14.05 23.56 14.62
N GLY A 420 14.94 23.50 13.62
CA GLY A 420 14.75 22.60 12.49
C GLY A 420 14.76 21.11 12.88
N LYS A 421 15.55 20.72 13.89
CA LYS A 421 15.51 19.35 14.42
C LYS A 421 14.17 19.04 15.06
N LEU A 422 13.65 19.94 15.89
CA LEU A 422 12.34 19.79 16.53
C LEU A 422 11.22 19.71 15.48
N GLU A 423 11.23 20.60 14.48
CA GLU A 423 10.23 20.59 13.39
C GLU A 423 10.26 19.27 12.59
N GLU A 424 11.45 18.73 12.28
CA GLU A 424 11.56 17.44 11.60
C GLU A 424 11.15 16.27 12.49
N GLU A 425 11.46 16.29 13.79
CA GLU A 425 10.98 15.28 14.75
C GLU A 425 9.45 15.26 14.82
N GLU A 426 8.81 16.43 14.91
CA GLU A 426 7.36 16.56 14.84
C GLU A 426 6.78 16.08 13.51
N ALA A 427 7.44 16.41 12.39
CA ALA A 427 7.04 15.93 11.07
C ALA A 427 7.17 14.40 10.97
N ILE A 428 8.19 13.79 11.58
CA ILE A 428 8.34 12.33 11.65
C ILE A 428 7.18 11.71 12.44
N MET A 429 6.82 12.28 13.59
CA MET A 429 5.67 11.80 14.39
C MET A 429 4.36 11.88 13.61
N ARG A 430 4.07 13.04 12.99
CA ARG A 430 2.88 13.22 12.14
C ARG A 430 2.87 12.25 10.97
N ARG A 431 4.02 12.02 10.34
CA ARG A 431 4.18 11.05 9.25
C ARG A 431 3.85 9.63 9.72
N GLU A 432 4.29 9.22 10.91
CA GLU A 432 3.99 7.90 11.45
C GLU A 432 2.51 7.69 11.79
N GLU A 433 1.82 8.75 12.20
CA GLU A 433 0.38 8.73 12.51
C GLU A 433 -0.50 8.78 11.26
N GLN A 434 -0.20 9.66 10.30
CA GLN A 434 -1.09 10.01 9.20
C GLN A 434 -0.81 9.25 7.90
N VAL A 435 0.44 8.81 7.68
CA VAL A 435 0.80 8.10 6.44
C VAL A 435 0.45 6.62 6.59
N PRO A 436 -0.32 6.04 5.64
CA PRO A 436 -0.64 4.63 5.71
C PRO A 436 0.64 3.78 5.72
N ARG A 437 0.67 2.72 6.54
CA ARG A 437 1.84 1.83 6.62
C ARG A 437 2.18 1.22 5.27
N VAL A 438 1.17 0.95 4.45
CA VAL A 438 1.27 0.35 3.12
C VAL A 438 0.28 1.06 2.20
N TYR A 439 0.72 1.38 0.99
CA TYR A 439 -0.10 1.98 -0.06
C TYR A 439 -0.03 1.12 -1.33
N SER A 440 -1.12 1.01 -2.08
CA SER A 440 -1.22 0.27 -3.35
C SER A 440 -1.63 1.21 -4.47
N ASN A 441 -0.95 1.12 -5.61
CA ASN A 441 -1.17 1.97 -6.78
C ASN A 441 -2.16 1.33 -7.78
N LEU A 442 -2.73 0.15 -7.47
CA LEU A 442 -3.60 -0.60 -8.38
C LEU A 442 -4.81 0.20 -8.88
N PHE A 443 -5.29 1.16 -8.08
CA PHE A 443 -6.45 1.98 -8.39
C PHE A 443 -6.13 3.46 -8.58
N GLU A 444 -4.86 3.85 -8.61
CA GLU A 444 -4.46 5.27 -8.73
C GLU A 444 -4.92 5.87 -10.07
N GLU A 445 -4.94 5.06 -11.14
CA GLU A 445 -5.35 5.47 -12.48
C GLU A 445 -6.84 5.21 -12.79
N VAL A 446 -7.64 4.75 -11.82
CA VAL A 446 -9.05 4.41 -12.04
C VAL A 446 -9.92 5.20 -11.08
N GLU A 447 -10.96 5.83 -11.60
CA GLU A 447 -11.87 6.61 -10.77
C GLU A 447 -12.66 5.68 -9.82
N PRO A 448 -12.81 6.04 -8.53
CA PRO A 448 -13.66 5.24 -7.63
C PRO A 448 -15.12 5.31 -8.09
N LEU A 449 -15.85 4.20 -7.92
CA LEU A 449 -17.30 4.15 -8.11
C LEU A 449 -18.00 4.23 -6.75
N PRO A 450 -18.62 5.37 -6.37
CA PRO A 450 -19.39 5.47 -5.14
C PRO A 450 -20.63 4.59 -5.21
N VAL A 451 -20.73 3.62 -4.30
CA VAL A 451 -21.89 2.72 -4.17
C VAL A 451 -22.33 2.64 -2.72
N SER A 452 -23.59 2.30 -2.50
CA SER A 452 -24.10 1.86 -1.20
C SER A 452 -24.39 0.37 -1.24
N VAL A 453 -24.15 -0.30 -0.12
CA VAL A 453 -24.32 -1.74 0.03
C VAL A 453 -25.06 -2.08 1.30
N ARG A 454 -25.91 -3.10 1.24
CA ARG A 454 -26.59 -3.70 2.39
C ARG A 454 -26.48 -5.21 2.31
N LEU A 455 -26.12 -5.81 3.43
CA LEU A 455 -26.02 -7.25 3.57
C LEU A 455 -27.00 -7.71 4.65
N ALA A 456 -27.64 -8.86 4.41
CA ALA A 456 -28.43 -9.56 5.42
C ALA A 456 -28.26 -11.09 5.27
N ARG A 457 -27.98 -11.77 6.39
CA ARG A 457 -27.89 -13.23 6.49
C ARG A 457 -29.23 -13.84 6.87
N PHE A 458 -29.54 -14.99 6.32
CA PHE A 458 -30.73 -15.80 6.58
C PHE A 458 -30.35 -17.28 6.65
N LEU A 459 -31.10 -18.04 7.42
CA LEU A 459 -30.88 -19.48 7.57
C LEU A 459 -31.75 -20.21 6.54
N ASP A 460 -31.13 -21.05 5.71
CA ASP A 460 -31.82 -21.93 4.78
C ASP A 460 -32.27 -23.22 5.50
N PRO A 461 -33.29 -23.93 4.99
CA PRO A 461 -33.82 -25.15 5.63
C PRO A 461 -32.81 -26.30 5.78
N ASP A 462 -31.71 -26.27 5.02
CA ASP A 462 -30.62 -27.24 5.10
C ASP A 462 -29.62 -26.94 6.23
N GLY A 463 -29.88 -25.91 7.04
CA GLY A 463 -29.02 -25.47 8.12
C GLY A 463 -27.85 -24.61 7.66
N THR A 464 -27.74 -24.28 6.37
CA THR A 464 -26.71 -23.37 5.87
C THR A 464 -27.19 -21.92 5.90
N THR A 465 -26.26 -20.97 5.97
CA THR A 465 -26.56 -19.56 5.86
C THR A 465 -26.51 -19.13 4.39
N ARG A 466 -27.56 -18.44 3.95
CA ARG A 466 -27.54 -17.60 2.74
C ARG A 466 -27.35 -16.15 3.11
N THR A 467 -26.53 -15.47 2.33
CA THR A 467 -26.19 -14.07 2.53
C THR A 467 -26.60 -13.29 1.29
N ARG A 468 -27.56 -12.39 1.47
CA ARG A 468 -28.04 -11.50 0.42
C ARG A 468 -27.30 -10.17 0.51
N LEU A 469 -26.68 -9.78 -0.58
CA LEU A 469 -26.01 -8.50 -0.74
C LEU A 469 -26.74 -7.68 -1.79
N TYR A 470 -27.19 -6.49 -1.40
CA TYR A 470 -27.80 -5.51 -2.28
C TYR A 470 -26.83 -4.36 -2.45
N TRP A 471 -26.65 -3.90 -3.69
CA TRP A 471 -25.95 -2.64 -3.94
C TRP A 471 -26.74 -1.72 -4.85
N SER A 472 -26.53 -0.42 -4.70
CA SER A 472 -27.07 0.62 -5.58
C SER A 472 -26.11 1.80 -5.63
N ALA A 473 -26.26 2.65 -6.63
CA ALA A 473 -25.52 3.88 -6.82
C ALA A 473 -26.47 4.97 -7.34
N SER A 474 -26.15 6.25 -7.12
CA SER A 474 -26.86 7.32 -7.81
C SER A 474 -26.50 7.30 -9.30
N ASN A 475 -27.42 7.76 -10.15
CA ASN A 475 -27.14 7.89 -11.58
C ASN A 475 -25.91 8.77 -11.84
N LYS A 476 -25.77 9.86 -11.07
CA LYS A 476 -24.59 10.74 -11.08
C LYS A 476 -23.29 10.02 -10.71
N ALA A 477 -23.32 9.03 -9.81
CA ALA A 477 -22.12 8.29 -9.42
C ALA A 477 -21.56 7.42 -10.56
N LEU A 478 -22.43 6.98 -11.49
CA LEU A 478 -22.04 6.23 -12.69
C LEU A 478 -21.62 7.12 -13.86
N GLN A 479 -21.85 8.44 -13.79
CA GLN A 479 -21.36 9.35 -14.82
C GLN A 479 -19.82 9.35 -14.84
N PRO A 480 -19.19 9.36 -16.04
CA PRO A 480 -17.74 9.52 -16.15
C PRO A 480 -17.27 10.86 -15.59
N GLY A 481 -16.36 10.84 -14.61
CA GLY A 481 -15.66 12.03 -14.13
C GLY A 481 -14.56 12.47 -15.08
N LYS A 482 -13.74 13.45 -14.67
CA LYS A 482 -12.70 14.05 -15.54
C LYS A 482 -11.70 13.02 -16.08
N GLN A 483 -11.27 12.08 -15.25
CA GLN A 483 -10.31 11.04 -15.66
C GLN A 483 -10.95 10.03 -16.62
N ALA A 484 -12.15 9.52 -16.31
CA ALA A 484 -12.88 8.61 -17.20
C ALA A 484 -13.20 9.27 -18.55
N GLN A 485 -13.62 10.54 -18.56
CA GLN A 485 -13.84 11.30 -19.80
C GLN A 485 -12.56 11.44 -20.64
N LYS A 486 -11.42 11.68 -20.01
CA LYS A 486 -10.12 11.72 -20.71
C LYS A 486 -9.83 10.37 -21.37
N ARG A 487 -10.01 9.26 -20.64
CA ARG A 487 -9.80 7.90 -21.17
C ARG A 487 -10.74 7.57 -22.34
N LEU A 488 -12.01 7.97 -22.26
CA LEU A 488 -12.97 7.80 -23.36
C LEU A 488 -12.53 8.58 -24.61
N LYS A 489 -12.02 9.80 -24.45
CA LYS A 489 -11.46 10.60 -25.56
C LYS A 489 -10.24 9.93 -26.19
N GLU A 490 -9.30 9.47 -25.36
CA GLU A 490 -8.06 8.81 -25.81
C GLU A 490 -8.34 7.49 -26.55
N THR A 491 -9.45 6.81 -26.23
CA THR A 491 -9.86 5.56 -26.85
C THR A 491 -10.89 5.73 -27.98
N GLY A 492 -11.30 6.97 -28.28
CA GLY A 492 -12.31 7.25 -29.31
C GLY A 492 -13.73 6.77 -28.96
N MET A 493 -14.02 6.52 -27.68
CA MET A 493 -15.30 5.97 -27.18
C MET A 493 -16.18 7.03 -26.50
N VAL A 494 -16.07 8.28 -26.93
CA VAL A 494 -16.90 9.37 -26.39
C VAL A 494 -18.38 9.08 -26.71
N GLY A 495 -19.24 9.16 -25.69
CA GLY A 495 -20.67 8.88 -25.85
C GLY A 495 -21.04 7.39 -25.86
N ALA A 496 -20.12 6.50 -25.49
CA ALA A 496 -20.43 5.08 -25.36
C ALA A 496 -21.36 4.79 -24.18
N ASP A 497 -22.23 3.78 -24.36
CA ASP A 497 -22.92 3.13 -23.26
C ASP A 497 -21.93 2.45 -22.31
N PHE A 498 -22.44 2.00 -21.16
CA PHE A 498 -21.62 1.39 -20.14
C PHE A 498 -22.01 -0.07 -19.88
N LEU A 499 -20.99 -0.85 -19.51
CA LEU A 499 -21.15 -2.19 -18.95
C LEU A 499 -20.73 -2.15 -17.49
N VAL A 500 -21.66 -2.40 -16.59
CA VAL A 500 -21.37 -2.61 -15.17
C VAL A 500 -21.27 -4.11 -14.92
N THR A 501 -20.10 -4.55 -14.45
CA THR A 501 -19.86 -5.92 -14.00
C THR A 501 -19.71 -5.93 -12.49
N THR A 502 -20.61 -6.64 -11.81
CA THR A 502 -20.53 -6.91 -10.38
C THR A 502 -20.06 -8.33 -10.16
N THR A 503 -19.05 -8.50 -9.31
CA THR A 503 -18.51 -9.78 -8.91
C THR A 503 -18.57 -9.92 -7.40
N LEU A 504 -19.20 -10.99 -6.91
CA LEU A 504 -19.20 -11.36 -5.49
C LEU A 504 -18.41 -12.65 -5.33
N ALA A 505 -17.27 -12.59 -4.64
CA ALA A 505 -16.52 -13.77 -4.23
C ALA A 505 -16.86 -14.13 -2.79
N GLN A 506 -17.25 -15.38 -2.58
CA GLN A 506 -17.38 -16.00 -1.27
C GLN A 506 -16.09 -16.77 -0.97
N ARG A 507 -15.52 -16.55 0.21
CA ARG A 507 -14.25 -17.15 0.63
C ARG A 507 -14.40 -17.85 1.97
N ASP A 508 -13.70 -18.97 2.15
CA ASP A 508 -13.60 -19.65 3.44
C ASP A 508 -12.72 -18.87 4.43
N GLU A 509 -12.59 -19.37 5.67
CA GLU A 509 -11.71 -18.81 6.72
C GLU A 509 -10.25 -18.60 6.25
N ALA A 510 -9.75 -19.45 5.35
CA ALA A 510 -8.41 -19.35 4.78
C ALA A 510 -8.35 -18.46 3.52
N TYR A 511 -9.40 -17.69 3.28
CA TYR A 511 -9.60 -16.80 2.13
C TYR A 511 -9.58 -17.50 0.77
N ARG A 512 -9.81 -18.81 0.70
CA ARG A 512 -9.94 -19.53 -0.57
C ARG A 512 -11.32 -19.28 -1.15
N THR A 513 -11.37 -18.89 -2.43
CA THR A 513 -12.64 -18.68 -3.14
C THR A 513 -13.41 -19.98 -3.23
N ARG A 514 -14.59 -20.02 -2.61
CA ARG A 514 -15.56 -21.12 -2.68
C ARG A 514 -16.48 -20.96 -3.88
N THR A 515 -17.06 -19.77 -4.01
CA THR A 515 -17.97 -19.42 -5.11
C THR A 515 -17.65 -18.02 -5.63
N LEU A 516 -17.92 -17.82 -6.92
CA LEU A 516 -17.77 -16.55 -7.61
C LEU A 516 -19.03 -16.29 -8.40
N HIS A 517 -19.79 -15.28 -8.00
CA HIS A 517 -21.01 -14.86 -8.68
C HIS A 517 -20.73 -13.59 -9.49
N VAL A 518 -21.08 -13.60 -10.79
CA VAL A 518 -20.84 -12.49 -11.70
C VAL A 518 -22.15 -12.06 -12.33
N ARG A 519 -22.48 -10.78 -12.21
CA ARG A 519 -23.64 -10.14 -12.84
C ARG A 519 -23.17 -9.03 -13.76
N ARG A 520 -23.70 -8.99 -14.98
CA ARG A 520 -23.40 -7.97 -15.99
C ARG A 520 -24.68 -7.20 -16.32
N GLN A 521 -24.59 -5.89 -16.31
CA GLN A 521 -25.70 -4.99 -16.60
C GLN A 521 -25.21 -3.94 -17.60
N GLN A 522 -25.98 -3.77 -18.66
CA GLN A 522 -25.79 -2.63 -19.54
C GLN A 522 -26.49 -1.42 -18.92
N VAL A 523 -25.83 -0.27 -19.00
CA VAL A 523 -26.35 1.02 -18.55
C VAL A 523 -26.25 1.99 -19.71
N TRP A 524 -27.39 2.55 -20.12
CA TRP A 524 -27.45 3.51 -21.20
C TRP A 524 -26.99 4.88 -20.71
N GLN A 525 -26.25 5.60 -21.56
CA GLN A 525 -25.71 6.90 -21.15
C GLN A 525 -26.82 7.91 -20.82
N GLU A 526 -27.94 7.85 -21.55
CA GLU A 526 -29.10 8.73 -21.39
C GLU A 526 -29.76 8.61 -20.01
N ASP A 527 -29.88 7.38 -19.49
CA ASP A 527 -30.47 7.11 -18.17
C ASP A 527 -29.69 7.76 -17.03
N LEU A 528 -28.38 7.99 -17.22
CA LEU A 528 -27.53 8.54 -16.18
C LEU A 528 -27.73 10.03 -15.93
N TYR A 529 -28.35 10.76 -16.85
CA TYR A 529 -28.59 12.21 -16.70
C TYR A 529 -29.88 12.54 -15.96
N ALA A 530 -30.77 11.57 -15.77
CA ALA A 530 -31.93 11.72 -14.91
C ALA A 530 -31.52 11.69 -13.44
N GLU A 531 -32.20 12.49 -12.60
CA GLU A 531 -32.10 12.33 -11.15
C GLU A 531 -32.65 10.97 -10.73
N GLY A 532 -31.93 10.27 -9.85
CA GLY A 532 -32.33 8.94 -9.41
C GLY A 532 -31.17 8.06 -8.97
N ILE A 533 -31.52 6.79 -8.76
CA ILE A 533 -30.62 5.72 -8.37
C ILE A 533 -30.79 4.55 -9.32
N VAL A 534 -29.76 3.72 -9.41
CA VAL A 534 -29.88 2.39 -10.02
C VAL A 534 -30.69 1.50 -9.09
N ASP A 535 -31.66 0.78 -9.63
CA ASP A 535 -32.43 -0.20 -8.87
C ASP A 535 -31.50 -1.15 -8.09
N PRO A 536 -31.80 -1.46 -6.82
CA PRO A 536 -30.94 -2.32 -6.02
C PRO A 536 -30.69 -3.66 -6.68
N VAL A 537 -29.43 -3.98 -6.83
CA VAL A 537 -28.96 -5.19 -7.47
C VAL A 537 -28.64 -6.23 -6.41
N LEU A 538 -29.41 -7.31 -6.38
CA LEU A 538 -29.18 -8.47 -5.51
C LEU A 538 -28.06 -9.38 -6.09
N LEU A 539 -27.16 -9.80 -5.19
CA LEU A 539 -26.27 -10.94 -5.34
C LEU A 539 -26.42 -11.82 -4.10
N GLU A 540 -26.28 -13.13 -4.26
CA GLU A 540 -26.51 -14.09 -3.17
C GLU A 540 -25.34 -15.07 -3.06
N ALA A 541 -24.84 -15.25 -1.83
CA ALA A 541 -23.90 -16.30 -1.46
C ALA A 541 -24.63 -17.33 -0.58
N ARG A 542 -24.38 -18.63 -0.76
CA ARG A 542 -25.09 -19.71 -0.06
C ARG A 542 -24.13 -20.76 0.48
N GLY A 543 -24.61 -21.60 1.40
CA GLY A 543 -23.90 -22.79 1.83
C GLY A 543 -22.80 -22.53 2.87
N ASP A 544 -22.89 -21.45 3.65
CA ASP A 544 -21.96 -21.18 4.76
C ASP A 544 -22.46 -21.80 6.06
N THR A 545 -21.55 -22.45 6.79
CA THR A 545 -21.84 -23.10 8.09
C THR A 545 -20.91 -22.63 9.22
N GLY A 546 -19.95 -21.76 8.92
CA GLY A 546 -18.95 -21.29 9.88
C GLY A 546 -18.46 -19.88 9.57
N LEU A 547 -17.17 -19.64 9.76
CA LEU A 547 -16.50 -18.38 9.41
C LEU A 547 -16.26 -18.28 7.90
N TYR A 548 -16.64 -17.16 7.31
CA TYR A 548 -16.45 -16.89 5.88
C TYR A 548 -16.26 -15.39 5.62
N HIS A 549 -15.86 -15.07 4.39
CA HIS A 549 -15.60 -13.71 3.95
C HIS A 549 -16.28 -13.46 2.59
N LEU A 550 -16.69 -12.22 2.36
CA LEU A 550 -17.21 -11.79 1.06
C LEU A 550 -16.37 -10.63 0.50
N VAL A 551 -16.11 -10.66 -0.80
CA VAL A 551 -15.53 -9.52 -1.53
C VAL A 551 -16.44 -9.17 -2.70
N LEU A 552 -16.93 -7.93 -2.69
CA LEU A 552 -17.74 -7.36 -3.74
C LEU A 552 -16.87 -6.42 -4.59
N GLN A 553 -16.75 -6.71 -5.88
CA GLN A 553 -16.14 -5.81 -6.86
C GLN A 553 -17.22 -5.31 -7.83
N ILE A 554 -17.27 -4.01 -8.07
CA ILE A 554 -18.12 -3.42 -9.11
C ILE A 554 -17.22 -2.63 -10.05
N SER A 555 -17.25 -2.98 -11.33
CA SER A 555 -16.41 -2.36 -12.37
C SER A 555 -17.31 -1.83 -13.49
N GLN A 556 -17.08 -0.59 -13.89
CA GLN A 556 -17.76 0.05 -15.00
C GLN A 556 -16.79 0.16 -16.18
N PHE A 557 -17.17 -0.40 -17.31
CA PHE A 557 -16.44 -0.31 -18.57
C PHE A 557 -17.24 0.49 -19.58
N ALA A 558 -16.56 1.14 -20.53
CA ALA A 558 -17.24 1.54 -21.77
C ALA A 558 -17.67 0.27 -22.53
N LEU A 559 -18.81 0.30 -23.19
CA LEU A 559 -19.29 -0.83 -23.99
C LEU A 559 -18.89 -0.62 -25.45
N ASP A 560 -17.99 -1.47 -25.96
CA ASP A 560 -17.62 -1.47 -27.36
C ASP A 560 -18.63 -2.26 -28.19
N ARG A 561 -19.45 -1.53 -28.94
CA ARG A 561 -20.46 -2.07 -29.85
C ARG A 561 -19.96 -2.28 -31.27
N THR A 562 -18.71 -1.92 -31.58
CA THR A 562 -18.12 -2.14 -32.91
C THR A 562 -17.86 -3.63 -33.18
N THR A 563 -17.80 -4.43 -32.11
CA THR A 563 -17.66 -5.88 -32.18
C THR A 563 -18.99 -6.58 -31.89
N GLN A 564 -19.21 -7.73 -32.54
CA GLN A 564 -20.39 -8.57 -32.30
C GLN A 564 -19.93 -9.96 -31.81
N PRO A 565 -20.29 -10.38 -30.57
CA PRO A 565 -21.05 -9.62 -29.57
C PRO A 565 -20.27 -8.42 -29.00
N PRO A 566 -20.96 -7.39 -28.45
CA PRO A 566 -20.31 -6.26 -27.80
C PRO A 566 -19.31 -6.68 -26.73
N ARG A 567 -18.19 -5.97 -26.62
CA ARG A 567 -17.09 -6.29 -25.70
C ARG A 567 -16.87 -5.16 -24.68
N PRO A 568 -16.34 -5.48 -23.49
CA PRO A 568 -15.87 -4.44 -22.57
C PRO A 568 -14.73 -3.66 -23.22
N GLY A 569 -14.88 -2.34 -23.29
CA GLY A 569 -13.82 -1.39 -23.63
C GLY A 569 -12.98 -1.02 -22.40
N PRO A 570 -12.42 0.21 -22.32
CA PRO A 570 -11.63 0.63 -21.17
C PRO A 570 -12.42 0.59 -19.86
N LEU A 571 -11.75 0.17 -18.78
CA LEU A 571 -12.25 0.33 -17.41
C LEU A 571 -12.32 1.82 -17.08
N LEU A 572 -13.46 2.29 -16.60
CA LEU A 572 -13.69 3.71 -16.28
C LEU A 572 -13.70 3.93 -14.78
N LYS A 573 -14.48 3.11 -14.06
CA LYS A 573 -14.65 3.24 -12.61
C LYS A 573 -14.63 1.88 -11.94
N ILE A 574 -14.16 1.83 -10.70
CA ILE A 574 -14.15 0.60 -9.92
C ILE A 574 -14.36 0.86 -8.44
N THR A 575 -14.97 -0.11 -7.76
CA THR A 575 -15.02 -0.15 -6.30
C THR A 575 -14.86 -1.60 -5.85
N SER A 576 -14.23 -1.79 -4.69
CA SER A 576 -14.08 -3.11 -4.06
C SER A 576 -14.39 -2.97 -2.58
N ILE A 577 -15.32 -3.78 -2.08
CA ILE A 577 -15.82 -3.75 -0.70
C ILE A 577 -15.65 -5.14 -0.10
N ARG A 578 -15.12 -5.19 1.11
CA ARG A 578 -14.84 -6.44 1.82
C ARG A 578 -15.70 -6.56 3.07
N PHE A 579 -16.20 -7.76 3.28
CA PHE A 579 -16.88 -8.17 4.50
C PHE A 579 -16.09 -9.32 5.09
N ASP A 580 -15.19 -8.97 6.00
CA ASP A 580 -14.30 -9.92 6.64
C ASP A 580 -14.92 -10.46 7.93
N SER A 581 -14.71 -11.76 8.18
CA SER A 581 -15.10 -12.45 9.42
C SER A 581 -16.61 -12.56 9.66
N LEU A 582 -17.39 -12.78 8.61
CA LEU A 582 -18.79 -13.12 8.72
C LEU A 582 -18.94 -14.53 9.31
N HIS A 583 -19.91 -14.71 10.19
CA HIS A 583 -20.24 -16.03 10.74
C HIS A 583 -21.58 -16.50 10.16
N ALA A 584 -21.72 -17.79 9.91
CA ALA A 584 -23.02 -18.39 9.65
C ALA A 584 -23.95 -18.19 10.86
N LEU A 585 -25.25 -18.08 10.60
CA LEU A 585 -26.29 -18.12 11.63
C LEU A 585 -26.31 -19.49 12.31
N ASN A 586 -26.71 -19.54 13.57
CA ASN A 586 -26.77 -20.80 14.30
C ASN A 586 -27.82 -21.75 13.70
N SER A 587 -27.36 -22.91 13.25
CA SER A 587 -28.21 -23.95 12.66
C SER A 587 -28.74 -24.96 13.67
N ASP A 588 -28.30 -24.90 14.94
CA ASP A 588 -28.74 -25.80 16.00
C ASP A 588 -30.22 -25.57 16.35
N PRO A 589 -31.13 -26.54 16.09
CA PRO A 589 -32.55 -26.40 16.39
C PRO A 589 -32.87 -26.23 17.89
N ALA A 590 -31.91 -26.45 18.79
CA ALA A 590 -32.08 -26.21 20.21
C ALA A 590 -31.90 -24.73 20.62
N THR A 591 -31.31 -23.91 19.74
CA THR A 591 -30.99 -22.51 20.04
C THR A 591 -31.88 -21.58 19.21
N LEU A 592 -32.62 -20.68 19.87
CA LEU A 592 -33.39 -19.63 19.18
C LEU A 592 -32.43 -18.75 18.35
N GLU A 593 -32.77 -18.52 17.09
CA GLU A 593 -31.96 -17.70 16.19
C GLU A 593 -32.85 -16.78 15.34
N MET A 594 -32.27 -15.70 14.81
CA MET A 594 -32.95 -14.82 13.86
C MET A 594 -32.04 -14.37 12.71
N SER A 595 -32.64 -14.04 11.56
CA SER A 595 -31.94 -13.42 10.44
C SER A 595 -31.41 -12.05 10.81
N ASP A 596 -30.49 -11.51 10.01
CA ASP A 596 -30.20 -10.07 10.09
C ASP A 596 -31.44 -9.26 9.65
N LEU A 597 -31.48 -7.99 10.07
CA LEU A 597 -32.57 -7.07 9.70
C LEU A 597 -32.36 -6.55 8.28
N LEU A 598 -33.35 -6.76 7.42
CA LEU A 598 -33.35 -6.27 6.05
C LEU A 598 -34.25 -5.02 5.94
N PRO A 599 -33.69 -3.82 5.75
CA PRO A 599 -34.50 -2.64 5.50
C PRO A 599 -35.08 -2.65 4.09
N LEU A 600 -36.33 -2.22 3.97
CA LEU A 600 -37.11 -2.19 2.75
C LEU A 600 -37.76 -0.80 2.62
N TRP A 601 -37.86 -0.28 1.40
CA TRP A 601 -38.83 0.79 1.11
C TRP A 601 -40.23 0.23 1.38
N TYR A 602 -41.02 0.94 2.18
CA TYR A 602 -42.37 0.54 2.54
C TYR A 602 -43.38 1.36 1.76
N ASP A 603 -44.31 0.73 1.05
CA ASP A 603 -45.43 1.45 0.45
C ASP A 603 -46.72 1.12 1.22
N PRO A 604 -47.27 2.06 2.01
CA PRO A 604 -48.50 1.82 2.77
C PRO A 604 -49.74 1.64 1.88
N SER A 605 -49.66 1.96 0.59
CA SER A 605 -50.78 1.87 -0.37
C SER A 605 -50.93 0.49 -1.02
N VAL A 606 -49.96 -0.41 -0.85
CA VAL A 606 -49.95 -1.76 -1.44
C VAL A 606 -50.28 -2.81 -0.36
N SER A 607 -51.44 -3.48 -0.45
CA SER A 607 -51.95 -4.46 0.54
C SER A 607 -51.55 -5.92 0.26
N ASP A 608 -51.37 -6.67 1.36
CA ASP A 608 -51.33 -8.14 1.58
C ASP A 608 -50.23 -9.02 0.95
N THR A 609 -49.36 -8.51 0.08
CA THR A 609 -48.13 -9.24 -0.30
C THR A 609 -46.87 -8.43 0.00
N LEU A 610 -46.12 -8.80 1.04
CA LEU A 610 -44.74 -8.33 1.24
C LEU A 610 -43.83 -8.82 0.09
N PRO A 611 -42.73 -8.10 -0.28
CA PRO A 611 -42.16 -6.91 0.36
C PRO A 611 -41.81 -5.77 -0.63
N GLY A 612 -41.75 -4.53 -0.15
CA GLY A 612 -41.17 -3.45 -0.95
C GLY A 612 -39.66 -3.65 -1.25
N LEU A 613 -39.10 -2.78 -2.09
CA LEU A 613 -37.72 -2.94 -2.59
C LEU A 613 -36.69 -2.87 -1.44
N PRO A 614 -35.58 -3.65 -1.46
CA PRO A 614 -34.53 -3.57 -0.44
C PRO A 614 -33.81 -2.23 -0.42
N TYR A 615 -33.59 -1.66 0.77
CA TYR A 615 -32.96 -0.35 0.95
C TYR A 615 -31.44 -0.46 1.21
N PRO A 616 -30.56 -0.26 0.21
CA PRO A 616 -29.12 -0.50 0.37
C PRO A 616 -28.38 0.64 1.08
N PHE A 617 -29.01 1.79 1.28
CA PHE A 617 -28.31 3.00 1.73
C PHE A 617 -28.15 3.03 3.26
N PRO A 618 -27.01 3.54 3.77
CA PRO A 618 -26.79 3.74 5.21
C PRO A 618 -27.43 5.03 5.73
N ARG A 619 -27.75 5.96 4.82
CA ARG A 619 -28.40 7.24 5.11
C ARG A 619 -29.88 7.14 4.83
N LEU A 620 -30.70 7.75 5.66
CA LEU A 620 -32.15 7.91 5.48
C LEU A 620 -32.50 9.40 5.40
N ASN A 621 -33.50 9.74 4.61
CA ASN A 621 -34.21 11.00 4.75
C ASN A 621 -35.51 10.75 5.57
N GLN A 622 -36.14 11.82 6.10
CA GLN A 622 -37.36 11.69 6.91
C GLN A 622 -38.60 11.34 6.08
N GLU A 623 -38.50 11.39 4.76
CA GLU A 623 -39.59 11.16 3.82
C GLU A 623 -39.63 9.72 3.31
N VAL A 624 -38.58 8.92 3.53
CA VAL A 624 -38.50 7.52 3.11
C VAL A 624 -39.35 6.66 4.05
N PRO A 625 -40.46 6.07 3.59
CA PRO A 625 -41.17 5.09 4.37
C PRO A 625 -40.33 3.81 4.47
N LEU A 626 -40.04 3.35 5.69
CA LEU A 626 -39.10 2.26 5.95
C LEU A 626 -39.75 1.11 6.72
N ALA A 627 -39.58 -0.12 6.23
CA ALA A 627 -39.88 -1.33 6.97
C ALA A 627 -38.61 -2.14 7.23
N LEU A 628 -38.56 -2.87 8.35
CA LEU A 628 -37.50 -3.83 8.66
C LEU A 628 -38.07 -5.23 8.60
N TYR A 629 -37.61 -6.04 7.65
CA TYR A 629 -37.97 -7.45 7.50
C TYR A 629 -36.95 -8.35 8.21
N PHE A 630 -37.43 -9.43 8.84
CA PHE A 630 -36.58 -10.46 9.42
C PHE A 630 -37.32 -11.80 9.56
N GLU A 631 -36.55 -12.87 9.70
CA GLU A 631 -37.01 -14.23 9.92
C GLU A 631 -36.57 -14.71 11.31
N ILE A 632 -37.44 -15.45 11.99
CA ILE A 632 -37.18 -16.08 13.29
C ILE A 632 -37.10 -17.59 13.07
N TYR A 633 -36.13 -18.25 13.66
CA TYR A 633 -35.87 -19.68 13.48
C TYR A 633 -35.92 -20.44 14.81
N HIS A 634 -36.15 -21.74 14.72
CA HIS A 634 -36.04 -22.69 15.85
C HIS A 634 -36.97 -22.39 17.03
N LEU A 635 -38.16 -21.81 16.77
CA LEU A 635 -39.16 -21.58 17.82
C LEU A 635 -39.62 -22.91 18.44
N THR A 636 -39.84 -22.88 19.76
CA THR A 636 -40.29 -24.06 20.52
C THR A 636 -41.81 -24.20 20.48
N PHE A 637 -42.29 -25.41 20.24
CA PHE A 637 -43.72 -25.72 20.38
C PHE A 637 -44.08 -25.88 21.86
N GLY A 638 -45.14 -25.21 22.28
CA GLY A 638 -45.76 -25.43 23.57
C GLY A 638 -46.58 -26.72 23.63
N THR A 639 -47.26 -26.95 24.74
CA THR A 639 -48.10 -28.14 24.97
C THR A 639 -49.32 -28.24 24.05
N ASN A 640 -49.64 -27.18 23.30
CA ASN A 640 -50.75 -27.09 22.35
C ASN A 640 -50.29 -27.18 20.88
N ASP A 641 -49.06 -27.63 20.62
CA ASP A 641 -48.43 -27.67 19.29
C ASP A 641 -48.39 -26.30 18.57
N ARG A 642 -48.39 -25.19 19.34
CA ARG A 642 -48.24 -23.83 18.82
C ARG A 642 -46.99 -23.17 19.35
N THR A 643 -46.39 -22.30 18.54
CA THR A 643 -45.30 -21.43 18.98
C THR A 643 -45.87 -20.16 19.58
N ARG A 644 -45.19 -19.59 20.58
CA ARG A 644 -45.57 -18.33 21.20
C ARG A 644 -44.32 -17.50 21.45
N TYR A 645 -44.24 -16.32 20.88
CA TYR A 645 -43.06 -15.46 20.97
C TYR A 645 -43.44 -13.98 21.08
N GLU A 646 -42.55 -13.20 21.69
CA GLU A 646 -42.65 -11.75 21.76
C GLU A 646 -41.61 -11.14 20.82
N VAL A 647 -42.04 -10.22 19.96
CA VAL A 647 -41.15 -9.31 19.24
C VAL A 647 -41.20 -7.97 19.96
N SER A 648 -40.04 -7.45 20.33
CA SER A 648 -39.90 -6.09 20.82
C SER A 648 -38.87 -5.35 19.99
N TYR A 649 -39.07 -4.05 19.78
CA TYR A 649 -38.06 -3.22 19.17
C TYR A 649 -37.86 -1.92 19.92
N GLU A 650 -36.62 -1.49 19.94
CA GLU A 650 -36.14 -0.28 20.59
C GLU A 650 -35.52 0.63 19.54
N VAL A 651 -36.04 1.85 19.41
CA VAL A 651 -35.48 2.89 18.55
C VAL A 651 -34.74 3.90 19.41
N ARG A 652 -33.40 3.93 19.28
CA ARG A 652 -32.52 4.92 19.92
C ARG A 652 -32.18 6.01 18.93
N ARG A 653 -32.52 7.25 19.27
CA ARG A 653 -32.32 8.43 18.43
C ARG A 653 -31.34 9.37 19.10
N ARG A 654 -30.27 9.75 18.41
CA ARG A 654 -29.39 10.85 18.84
C ARG A 654 -29.84 12.15 18.19
N THR A 655 -30.25 13.11 19.01
CA THR A 655 -30.68 14.44 18.56
C THR A 655 -29.61 15.48 18.84
N ASP A 656 -29.48 16.43 17.93
CA ASP A 656 -28.54 17.55 18.03
C ASP A 656 -28.93 18.47 19.19
N GLY A 657 -28.01 18.68 20.13
CA GLY A 657 -28.21 19.62 21.24
C GLY A 657 -28.14 21.10 20.84
N GLY A 658 -27.58 21.42 19.67
CA GLY A 658 -27.28 22.79 19.22
C GLY A 658 -25.98 23.36 19.82
N LEU A 659 -25.58 24.57 19.37
CA LEU A 659 -24.27 25.20 19.67
C LEU A 659 -23.91 25.34 21.17
N LEU A 660 -24.88 25.25 22.08
CA LEU A 660 -24.68 25.46 23.53
C LEU A 660 -25.20 24.29 24.40
N ARG A 661 -25.60 23.14 23.82
CA ARG A 661 -26.17 22.01 24.58
C ARG A 661 -25.62 20.67 24.10
N ARG A 662 -25.42 19.73 25.03
CA ARG A 662 -25.01 18.36 24.73
C ARG A 662 -26.14 17.59 24.04
N ASP A 663 -25.76 16.69 23.13
CA ASP A 663 -26.67 15.77 22.43
C ASP A 663 -27.52 14.97 23.42
N ARG A 664 -28.75 14.67 23.01
CA ARG A 664 -29.70 13.89 23.81
C ARG A 664 -30.03 12.58 23.11
N THR A 665 -30.21 11.52 23.90
CA THR A 665 -30.68 10.21 23.39
C THR A 665 -32.13 10.02 23.78
N VAL A 666 -32.99 9.77 22.80
CA VAL A 666 -34.43 9.47 23.00
C VAL A 666 -34.67 8.02 22.64
N GLN A 667 -35.36 7.28 23.51
CA GLN A 667 -35.65 5.85 23.35
C GLN A 667 -37.16 5.63 23.24
N THR A 668 -37.59 4.83 22.27
CA THR A 668 -38.98 4.40 22.10
C THR A 668 -39.00 2.88 21.96
N THR A 669 -39.90 2.23 22.71
CA THR A 669 -40.01 0.76 22.75
C THR A 669 -41.44 0.34 22.42
N SER A 670 -41.59 -0.67 21.57
CA SER A 670 -42.87 -1.34 21.30
C SER A 670 -42.72 -2.85 21.49
N ARG A 671 -43.81 -3.54 21.84
CA ARG A 671 -43.85 -4.98 22.09
C ARG A 671 -45.13 -5.57 21.51
N THR A 672 -45.01 -6.73 20.87
CA THR A 672 -46.14 -7.47 20.33
C THR A 672 -45.91 -8.97 20.53
N VAL A 673 -46.95 -9.67 20.97
CA VAL A 673 -46.92 -11.13 21.19
C VAL A 673 -47.65 -11.81 20.05
N TYR A 674 -47.04 -12.86 19.52
CA TYR A 674 -47.54 -13.64 18.38
C TYR A 674 -47.70 -15.11 18.77
N GLU A 675 -48.62 -15.79 18.09
CA GLU A 675 -48.83 -17.23 18.17
C GLU A 675 -48.86 -17.85 16.78
N GLY A 676 -48.05 -18.88 16.54
CA GLY A 676 -47.88 -19.51 15.23
C GLY A 676 -48.01 -21.04 15.26
N THR A 677 -48.01 -21.65 14.07
CA THR A 677 -48.04 -23.10 13.86
C THR A 677 -46.73 -23.64 13.25
N SER A 678 -45.72 -22.77 13.13
CA SER A 678 -44.44 -23.07 12.50
C SER A 678 -43.30 -22.71 13.46
N ARG A 679 -42.21 -23.48 13.39
CA ARG A 679 -40.94 -23.18 14.09
C ARG A 679 -40.19 -21.99 13.48
N THR A 680 -40.65 -21.53 12.32
CA THR A 680 -40.11 -20.36 11.61
C THR A 680 -41.22 -19.34 11.40
N ALA A 681 -40.92 -18.08 11.72
CA ALA A 681 -41.83 -16.95 11.50
C ALA A 681 -41.15 -15.87 10.65
N ARG A 682 -41.96 -15.05 9.96
CA ARG A 682 -41.52 -13.94 9.12
C ARG A 682 -42.22 -12.69 9.60
N GLU A 683 -41.45 -11.68 9.97
CA GLU A 683 -41.96 -10.50 10.65
C GLU A 683 -41.48 -9.22 9.98
N TYR A 684 -42.23 -8.14 10.22
CA TYR A 684 -41.90 -6.81 9.75
C TYR A 684 -42.19 -5.75 10.81
N ILE A 685 -41.35 -4.73 10.86
CA ILE A 685 -41.54 -3.54 11.69
C ILE A 685 -41.55 -2.32 10.79
N VAL A 686 -42.67 -1.59 10.77
CA VAL A 686 -42.77 -0.30 10.07
C VAL A 686 -42.26 0.81 10.99
N LEU A 687 -41.39 1.66 10.46
CA LEU A 687 -40.85 2.81 11.18
C LEU A 687 -41.41 4.10 10.56
N ASP A 688 -42.14 4.86 11.37
CA ASP A 688 -42.58 6.21 10.98
C ASP A 688 -41.46 7.23 11.26
N LEU A 689 -40.81 7.67 10.19
CA LEU A 689 -39.69 8.61 10.25
C LEU A 689 -40.14 10.08 10.31
N GLN A 690 -41.40 10.40 9.95
CA GLN A 690 -41.87 11.78 9.85
C GLN A 690 -41.95 12.48 11.21
N GLU A 691 -42.15 11.70 12.27
CA GLU A 691 -42.18 12.21 13.64
C GLU A 691 -40.78 12.59 14.19
N TRP A 692 -39.70 12.27 13.47
CA TRP A 692 -38.33 12.31 14.00
C TRP A 692 -37.59 13.60 13.61
N LYS A 693 -37.95 14.72 14.26
CA LYS A 693 -37.29 16.03 14.04
C LYS A 693 -35.91 16.11 14.70
N ARG A 694 -34.93 16.73 14.02
CA ARG A 694 -33.56 17.00 14.51
C ARG A 694 -32.75 15.77 14.95
N VAL A 695 -33.04 14.61 14.37
CA VAL A 695 -32.27 13.38 14.59
C VAL A 695 -31.06 13.35 13.67
N ARG A 696 -29.90 12.97 14.19
CA ARG A 696 -28.65 12.77 13.42
C ARG A 696 -28.40 11.30 13.07
N SER A 697 -28.74 10.40 13.99
CA SER A 697 -28.59 8.95 13.79
C SER A 697 -29.66 8.17 14.53
N VAL A 698 -29.99 7.01 13.98
CA VAL A 698 -30.97 6.07 14.50
C VAL A 698 -30.32 4.70 14.64
N GLU A 699 -30.46 4.09 15.81
CA GLU A 699 -30.16 2.68 16.04
C GLU A 699 -31.47 1.97 16.38
N VAL A 700 -31.79 0.90 15.66
CA VAL A 700 -32.96 0.07 15.92
C VAL A 700 -32.48 -1.30 16.38
N VAL A 701 -32.88 -1.69 17.58
CA VAL A 701 -32.61 -3.02 18.16
C VAL A 701 -33.92 -3.80 18.16
N VAL A 702 -33.95 -4.93 17.47
CA VAL A 702 -35.08 -5.86 17.47
C VAL A 702 -34.69 -7.06 18.32
N ARG A 703 -35.55 -7.42 19.27
CA ARG A 703 -35.41 -8.57 20.16
C ARG A 703 -36.58 -9.50 19.98
N VAL A 704 -36.29 -10.78 19.90
CA VAL A 704 -37.28 -11.85 19.85
C VAL A 704 -37.08 -12.74 21.06
N ARG A 705 -38.14 -12.94 21.83
CA ARG A 705 -38.16 -13.86 22.97
C ARG A 705 -39.14 -14.99 22.70
N ASP A 706 -38.65 -16.22 22.70
CA ASP A 706 -39.50 -17.40 22.69
C ASP A 706 -40.10 -17.58 24.10
N LEU A 707 -41.42 -17.46 24.21
CA LEU A 707 -42.13 -17.50 25.49
C LEU A 707 -42.31 -18.94 26.01
N VAL A 708 -42.03 -19.95 25.19
CA VAL A 708 -42.08 -21.37 25.60
C VAL A 708 -40.72 -21.80 26.16
N SER A 709 -39.63 -21.56 25.43
CA SER A 709 -38.28 -21.94 25.90
C SER A 709 -37.63 -20.90 26.82
N GLY A 710 -38.10 -19.65 26.79
CA GLY A 710 -37.51 -18.53 27.52
C GLY A 710 -36.27 -17.92 26.86
N GLN A 711 -35.81 -18.47 25.73
CA GLN A 711 -34.64 -17.97 25.00
C GLN A 711 -34.91 -16.60 24.36
N GLU A 712 -33.86 -15.80 24.20
CA GLU A 712 -33.92 -14.47 23.55
C GLU A 712 -32.78 -14.31 22.54
N VAL A 713 -33.09 -13.70 21.40
CA VAL A 713 -32.11 -13.29 20.39
C VAL A 713 -32.38 -11.84 19.95
N ALA A 714 -31.33 -11.12 19.57
CA ALA A 714 -31.44 -9.73 19.15
C ALA A 714 -30.59 -9.42 17.90
N ARG A 715 -31.04 -8.43 17.14
CA ARG A 715 -30.30 -7.82 16.02
C ARG A 715 -30.42 -6.31 16.04
N THR A 716 -29.38 -5.65 15.55
CA THR A 716 -29.29 -4.20 15.55
C THR A 716 -28.98 -3.69 14.15
N ILE A 717 -29.65 -2.61 13.75
CA ILE A 717 -29.33 -1.86 12.52
C ILE A 717 -29.18 -0.37 12.83
N ARG A 718 -28.30 0.30 12.08
CA ARG A 718 -27.98 1.72 12.26
C ARG A 718 -28.14 2.49 10.96
N PHE A 719 -28.61 3.73 11.10
CA PHE A 719 -28.76 4.69 10.01
C PHE A 719 -28.29 6.08 10.42
N GLU A 720 -27.75 6.81 9.45
CA GLU A 720 -27.53 8.25 9.54
C GLU A 720 -28.73 8.98 8.96
N ILE A 721 -29.19 10.07 9.58
CA ILE A 721 -30.31 10.86 9.07
C ILE A 721 -29.76 12.11 8.39
N THR A 722 -30.08 12.29 7.12
CA THR A 722 -29.79 13.53 6.38
C THR A 722 -31.01 14.43 6.41
N THR A 723 -30.82 15.70 6.78
CA THR A 723 -31.80 16.75 6.53
C THR A 723 -31.79 17.06 5.04
N SER A 724 -32.98 17.05 4.43
CA SER A 724 -33.24 17.53 3.07
C SER A 724 -32.72 18.95 2.85
#